data_AF-A0A1V6H2I1-F1
#
_entry.id   AF-A0A1V6H2I1-F1
#
_cell.length_a   1.000
_cell.length_b   1.000
_cell.length_c   1.000
_cell.angle_alpha   90.00
_cell.angle_beta   90.00
_cell.angle_gamma   90.00
#
_symmetry.space_group_name_H-M   'P 1'
#
loop_
_entity.id
_entity.type
_entity.pdbx_description
1 polymer ?
#
loop_
_entity_poly.entity_id
_entity_poly.type
_entity_poly.pdbx_seq_one_letter_code
_entity_poly.pdbx_strand_id
1 'polypeptide(L)'
;MKKIEMLFLCFTFIFITMFAHPRLTYEFSTPKYFFLVIFAVALMVLFIVRKLMEKDRSLYLAWPHLGYFLFGASAVVASFAMLRENALYFPYPFELGMYALLTVFFSVYLSNFFEEKKEILFFLTAVLIAGFFVAVEALMNYYDGQSFFLGGFGGSGKMQMKATIGNPNFVSDFLASLIPIAIYFAISNQYGFRNKSDSVDQKRFFFILGIKTFGVVCFFLFYLVVLLAGTRAVYLALMGGFLIFGVLVFWYRKRIFLPSAPRTEVKEKNPKKKTEGKQLSVKPLSLIALGAVVVILLFLPVILSLPGNFLGTRVDALGRVATSFETRGFQITGGKGRLLSWAASIYQWKDYPLTGNGLGTYKLKDGDYLAQVMEEHPEYIDVWNNYKRTHNDYLQVLGEMGLFGFLTMSATILLLIVLFFQMLKRMKNGDDILLFLLFAVCFFEILGHSATEFPLQMLPNQLWAIVLASVGFGPYFNREKRMAKTVSIKKHLWLAALAAVLGIGLITGYLKYHSLFAEVFFKDGNTYYSYLSQVDSAQADLANKEQEYLALQGQLEHREGNYAGFNPDVYMQKKLAGQNVSAMSPIALSQLKIKILGDLEKEVDAEKQKLASIFSQIENKKIEYQGLSQTYYLSALDSFEKSIGHLPAFGKSFFYIALIMVRPERKEAKVSEFNQGKDHMSVLSKHFVTDTEEVRHILPEYRDRLLEEDFSVFSGLIKAGVPFQDLVDGFKLSLWYDIQMNQDSLDYFETSLKVFSEKNTFRIMGKSCLQIISYLRELISAYRVWAERNPEYATSMQRLIVEHEKQIKTKIVELQTWMDTALYTLPGSWHLFPDWENVYQEYITMLLKLGTPAEYYGKIKEIVEKRIHAVEYTHRAQQLAVPSEISNLYRYMIQHFHDQQKYQEALILYKEVVDMLKDPYEWNRVDLTHNPYLDDSGKAKIQSFLQDYERLEGDFSQYYHTLQNHYQAMNDQGMFDQYLLPDWRSNELTGETWEDPTYETVQLRMTRLAETDRQ
;
A
#
# COMPACT_ATOMS: atom_id res chain seq x y z
N MET A 1 -44.22 15.07 -1.58
CA MET A 1 -43.13 14.40 -0.84
C MET A 1 -42.53 13.24 -1.64
N LYS A 2 -43.25 12.13 -1.89
CA LYS A 2 -42.71 10.92 -2.59
C LYS A 2 -41.99 11.17 -3.92
N LYS A 3 -42.47 12.09 -4.77
CA LYS A 3 -41.77 12.46 -6.03
C LYS A 3 -40.42 13.15 -5.79
N ILE A 4 -40.34 14.02 -4.79
CA ILE A 4 -39.09 14.72 -4.42
C ILE A 4 -38.11 13.70 -3.85
N GLU A 5 -38.57 12.80 -2.97
CA GLU A 5 -37.77 11.69 -2.45
C GLU A 5 -37.24 10.80 -3.58
N MET A 6 -38.04 10.48 -4.60
CA MET A 6 -37.62 9.68 -5.76
C MET A 6 -36.49 10.38 -6.54
N LEU A 7 -36.66 11.67 -6.84
CA LEU A 7 -35.63 12.44 -7.54
C LEU A 7 -34.34 12.55 -6.71
N PHE A 8 -34.47 12.73 -5.39
CA PHE A 8 -33.32 12.80 -4.49
C PHE A 8 -32.62 11.45 -4.31
N LEU A 9 -33.35 10.33 -4.31
CA LEU A 9 -32.79 8.98 -4.31
C LEU A 9 -32.02 8.69 -5.61
N CYS A 10 -32.60 9.03 -6.77
CA CYS A 10 -31.90 8.93 -8.05
C CYS A 10 -30.64 9.80 -8.08
N PHE A 11 -30.72 11.04 -7.62
CA PHE A 11 -29.57 11.94 -7.48
C PHE A 11 -28.50 11.33 -6.56
N THR A 12 -28.90 10.80 -5.41
CA THR A 12 -27.98 10.16 -4.45
C THR A 12 -27.20 9.04 -5.10
N PHE A 13 -27.87 8.12 -5.82
CA PHE A 13 -27.21 7.01 -6.48
C PHE A 13 -26.24 7.47 -7.59
N ILE A 14 -26.68 8.40 -8.45
CA ILE A 14 -25.85 8.97 -9.52
C ILE A 14 -24.64 9.68 -8.92
N PHE A 15 -24.84 10.53 -7.92
CA PHE A 15 -23.77 11.28 -7.26
C PHE A 15 -22.74 10.35 -6.63
N ILE A 16 -23.15 9.35 -5.83
CA ILE A 16 -22.21 8.42 -5.19
C ILE A 16 -21.44 7.58 -6.22
N THR A 17 -22.08 7.24 -7.33
CA THR A 17 -21.42 6.51 -8.41
C THR A 17 -20.39 7.40 -9.12
N MET A 18 -20.74 8.66 -9.44
CA MET A 18 -19.95 9.54 -10.30
C MET A 18 -19.00 10.50 -9.57
N PHE A 19 -19.16 10.73 -8.27
CA PHE A 19 -18.35 11.71 -7.55
C PHE A 19 -16.89 11.24 -7.45
N ALA A 20 -15.97 11.96 -8.08
CA ALA A 20 -14.54 11.79 -7.88
C ALA A 20 -13.88 13.17 -8.02
N HIS A 21 -12.98 13.51 -7.10
CA HIS A 21 -12.31 14.81 -7.12
C HIS A 21 -10.81 14.66 -6.85
N PRO A 22 -9.94 15.02 -7.82
CA PRO A 22 -8.52 14.70 -7.78
C PRO A 22 -7.75 15.51 -6.73
N ARG A 23 -8.34 16.58 -6.18
CA ARG A 23 -7.72 17.41 -5.13
C ARG A 23 -8.30 17.21 -3.73
N LEU A 24 -9.32 16.35 -3.56
CA LEU A 24 -9.96 16.19 -2.24
C LEU A 24 -9.26 15.11 -1.39
N THR A 25 -9.22 13.87 -1.88
CA THR A 25 -8.64 12.72 -1.16
C THR A 25 -7.80 11.84 -2.08
N TYR A 26 -7.06 10.87 -1.54
CA TYR A 26 -6.40 9.83 -2.34
C TYR A 26 -7.40 8.71 -2.68
N GLU A 27 -8.17 8.28 -1.68
CA GLU A 27 -9.21 7.29 -1.82
C GLU A 27 -10.50 7.94 -2.33
N PHE A 28 -11.00 7.47 -3.48
CA PHE A 28 -12.27 7.96 -4.03
C PHE A 28 -13.47 7.62 -3.15
N SER A 29 -13.34 6.61 -2.28
CA SER A 29 -14.37 6.14 -1.36
C SER A 29 -14.65 7.09 -0.21
N THR A 30 -13.64 7.72 0.39
CA THR A 30 -13.80 8.48 1.65
C THR A 30 -14.83 9.61 1.54
N PRO A 31 -14.79 10.49 0.53
CA PRO A 31 -15.79 11.55 0.38
C PRO A 31 -17.18 11.00 0.10
N LYS A 32 -17.26 9.92 -0.69
CA LYS A 32 -18.53 9.28 -1.01
C LYS A 32 -19.18 8.71 0.24
N TYR A 33 -18.42 8.15 1.19
CA TYR A 33 -18.99 7.64 2.45
C TYR A 33 -19.61 8.77 3.24
N PHE A 34 -18.91 9.90 3.34
CA PHE A 34 -19.41 11.09 4.01
C PHE A 34 -20.70 11.64 3.38
N PHE A 35 -20.72 11.85 2.06
CA PHE A 35 -21.93 12.33 1.38
C PHE A 35 -23.08 11.31 1.43
N LEU A 36 -22.80 10.01 1.34
CA LEU A 36 -23.83 8.99 1.44
C LEU A 36 -24.49 8.99 2.82
N VAL A 37 -23.74 9.19 3.90
CA VAL A 37 -24.31 9.30 5.25
C VAL A 37 -25.30 10.46 5.31
N ILE A 38 -24.91 11.64 4.83
CA ILE A 38 -25.77 12.83 4.81
C ILE A 38 -27.04 12.58 3.97
N PHE A 39 -26.88 12.06 2.76
CA PHE A 39 -28.00 11.83 1.85
C PHE A 39 -28.94 10.72 2.32
N ALA A 40 -28.40 9.63 2.86
CA ALA A 40 -29.18 8.53 3.42
C ALA A 40 -29.99 8.99 4.64
N VAL A 41 -29.39 9.76 5.56
CA VAL A 41 -30.09 10.34 6.71
C VAL A 41 -31.21 11.26 6.24
N ALA A 42 -30.95 12.15 5.29
CA ALA A 42 -31.97 13.04 4.73
C ALA A 42 -33.13 12.26 4.09
N LEU A 43 -32.86 11.21 3.30
CA LEU A 43 -33.89 10.34 2.72
C LEU A 43 -34.73 9.62 3.78
N MET A 44 -34.09 9.08 4.82
CA MET A 44 -34.78 8.42 5.93
C MET A 44 -35.64 9.41 6.74
N VAL A 45 -35.14 10.62 7.00
CA VAL A 45 -35.90 11.69 7.66
C VAL A 45 -37.13 12.06 6.83
N LEU A 46 -36.97 12.29 5.52
CA LEU A 46 -38.09 12.58 4.62
C LEU A 46 -39.15 11.47 4.64
N PHE A 47 -38.70 10.20 4.63
CA PHE A 47 -39.59 9.05 4.72
C PHE A 47 -40.36 9.00 6.05
N ILE A 48 -39.67 9.20 7.19
CA ILE A 48 -40.30 9.19 8.51
C ILE A 48 -41.29 10.36 8.65
N VAL A 49 -40.93 11.55 8.21
CA VAL A 49 -41.82 12.73 8.20
C VAL A 49 -43.07 12.45 7.35
N ARG A 50 -42.89 11.87 6.15
CA ARG A 50 -44.03 11.45 5.32
C ARG A 50 -44.94 10.47 6.07
N LYS A 51 -44.37 9.45 6.72
CA LYS A 51 -45.15 8.46 7.50
C LYS A 51 -45.86 9.07 8.71
N LEU A 52 -45.28 10.09 9.35
CA LEU A 52 -45.93 10.82 10.44
C LEU A 52 -47.15 11.64 9.96
N MET A 53 -47.11 12.14 8.72
CA MET A 53 -48.20 12.87 8.07
C MET A 53 -49.29 11.96 7.50
N GLU A 54 -48.97 10.71 7.16
CA GLU A 54 -49.92 9.72 6.65
C GLU A 54 -50.87 9.20 7.76
N LYS A 55 -52.11 8.87 7.37
CA LYS A 55 -53.07 8.18 8.25
C LYS A 55 -52.67 6.71 8.48
N ASP A 56 -52.17 6.05 7.43
CA ASP A 56 -51.63 4.69 7.51
C ASP A 56 -50.13 4.76 7.85
N ARG A 57 -49.81 4.40 9.09
CA ARG A 57 -48.45 4.43 9.66
C ARG A 57 -47.81 3.05 9.67
N SER A 58 -48.18 2.21 8.71
CA SER A 58 -47.66 0.87 8.59
C SER A 58 -46.24 0.83 8.02
N LEU A 59 -45.46 -0.13 8.52
CA LEU A 59 -44.10 -0.42 8.11
C LEU A 59 -43.99 -1.90 7.76
N TYR A 60 -43.45 -2.21 6.59
CA TYR A 60 -43.11 -3.57 6.19
C TYR A 60 -41.71 -3.94 6.69
N LEU A 61 -41.62 -5.08 7.36
CA LEU A 61 -40.38 -5.66 7.87
C LEU A 61 -40.31 -7.14 7.49
N ALA A 62 -39.23 -7.54 6.83
CA ALA A 62 -38.93 -8.93 6.51
C ALA A 62 -37.84 -9.49 7.44
N TRP A 63 -37.83 -10.80 7.69
CA TRP A 63 -36.82 -11.46 8.54
C TRP A 63 -35.36 -11.16 8.14
N PRO A 64 -34.99 -11.01 6.85
CA PRO A 64 -33.65 -10.56 6.48
C PRO A 64 -33.25 -9.19 7.07
N HIS A 65 -34.19 -8.29 7.32
CA HIS A 65 -33.88 -7.01 7.98
C HIS A 65 -33.46 -7.22 9.43
N LEU A 66 -34.04 -8.21 10.13
CA LEU A 66 -33.61 -8.55 11.49
C LEU A 66 -32.20 -9.15 11.48
N GLY A 67 -31.91 -10.06 10.54
CA GLY A 67 -30.56 -10.59 10.34
C GLY A 67 -29.54 -9.47 10.10
N TYR A 68 -29.87 -8.55 9.19
CA TYR A 68 -29.00 -7.42 8.85
C TYR A 68 -28.85 -6.43 10.02
N PHE A 69 -29.90 -6.23 10.82
CA PHE A 69 -29.81 -5.45 12.07
C PHE A 69 -28.86 -6.09 13.08
N LEU A 70 -28.95 -7.42 13.28
CA LEU A 70 -28.03 -8.13 14.16
C LEU A 70 -26.58 -8.05 13.66
N PHE A 71 -26.37 -8.10 12.34
CA PHE A 71 -25.06 -7.87 11.73
C PHE A 71 -24.54 -6.45 12.03
N GLY A 72 -25.33 -5.41 11.75
CA GLY A 72 -24.95 -4.02 12.03
C GLY A 72 -24.70 -3.75 13.52
N ALA A 73 -25.49 -4.33 14.41
CA ALA A 73 -25.27 -4.26 15.85
C ALA A 73 -23.99 -4.98 16.27
N SER A 74 -23.72 -6.17 15.71
CA SER A 74 -22.48 -6.91 15.99
C SER A 74 -21.23 -6.15 15.54
N ALA A 75 -21.30 -5.39 14.44
CA ALA A 75 -20.19 -4.56 13.97
C ALA A 75 -19.85 -3.44 14.97
N VAL A 76 -20.86 -2.82 15.58
CA VAL A 76 -20.66 -1.84 16.66
C VAL A 76 -20.09 -2.50 17.91
N VAL A 77 -20.65 -3.64 18.34
CA VAL A 77 -20.17 -4.38 19.52
C VAL A 77 -18.70 -4.81 19.36
N ALA A 78 -18.33 -5.32 18.18
CA ALA A 78 -16.97 -5.75 17.86
C ALA A 78 -15.94 -4.62 18.06
N SER A 79 -16.29 -3.38 17.73
CA SER A 79 -15.38 -2.24 17.88
C SER A 79 -14.96 -1.96 19.33
N PHE A 80 -15.77 -2.30 20.33
CA PHE A 80 -15.43 -2.07 21.74
C PHE A 80 -14.30 -2.97 22.24
N ALA A 81 -14.01 -4.08 21.56
CA ALA A 81 -12.80 -4.86 21.84
C ALA A 81 -11.54 -4.02 21.56
N MET A 82 -11.54 -3.25 20.46
CA MET A 82 -10.45 -2.32 20.14
C MET A 82 -10.33 -1.18 21.16
N LEU A 83 -11.43 -0.70 21.76
CA LEU A 83 -11.35 0.31 22.82
C LEU A 83 -10.52 -0.17 24.02
N ARG A 84 -10.62 -1.46 24.35
CA ARG A 84 -9.87 -2.07 25.45
C ARG A 84 -8.40 -2.31 25.10
N GLU A 85 -8.13 -2.74 23.87
CA GLU A 85 -6.79 -3.09 23.41
C GLU A 85 -5.97 -1.85 23.01
N ASN A 86 -6.59 -0.94 22.27
CA ASN A 86 -5.95 0.22 21.68
C ASN A 86 -6.96 1.35 21.46
N ALA A 87 -7.12 2.17 22.50
CA ALA A 87 -8.02 3.32 22.49
C ALA A 87 -7.67 4.36 21.40
N LEU A 88 -6.40 4.44 20.99
CA LEU A 88 -5.96 5.36 19.93
C LEU A 88 -6.53 4.96 18.56
N TYR A 89 -6.64 3.66 18.29
CA TYR A 89 -7.18 3.14 17.04
C TYR A 89 -8.71 2.97 17.02
N PHE A 90 -9.34 2.82 18.19
CA PHE A 90 -10.78 2.59 18.36
C PHE A 90 -11.74 3.41 17.48
N PRO A 91 -11.52 4.72 17.23
CA PRO A 91 -12.43 5.51 16.42
C PRO A 91 -12.66 4.93 15.01
N TYR A 92 -11.66 4.26 14.43
CA TYR A 92 -11.73 3.70 13.08
C TYR A 92 -12.75 2.53 12.96
N PRO A 93 -12.63 1.42 13.74
CA PRO A 93 -13.63 0.36 13.70
C PRO A 93 -15.02 0.82 14.19
N PHE A 94 -15.07 1.76 15.14
CA PHE A 94 -16.35 2.30 15.62
C PHE A 94 -17.09 3.07 14.51
N GLU A 95 -16.39 3.88 13.73
CA GLU A 95 -16.93 4.57 12.55
C GLU A 95 -17.52 3.57 11.54
N LEU A 96 -16.79 2.49 11.23
CA LEU A 96 -17.25 1.46 10.29
C LEU A 96 -18.46 0.69 10.84
N GLY A 97 -18.48 0.36 12.12
CA GLY A 97 -19.62 -0.27 12.78
C GLY A 97 -20.87 0.60 12.78
N MET A 98 -20.73 1.89 13.11
CA MET A 98 -21.83 2.85 13.10
C MET A 98 -22.36 3.10 11.68
N TYR A 99 -21.47 3.10 10.67
CA TYR A 99 -21.88 3.13 9.28
C TYR A 99 -22.66 1.86 8.88
N ALA A 100 -22.17 0.67 9.23
CA ALA A 100 -22.87 -0.59 8.97
C ALA A 100 -24.29 -0.57 9.57
N LEU A 101 -24.43 -0.12 10.82
CA LEU A 101 -25.73 0.05 11.49
C LEU A 101 -26.64 1.06 10.76
N LEU A 102 -26.11 2.19 10.29
CA LEU A 102 -26.87 3.16 9.50
C LEU A 102 -27.44 2.54 8.21
N THR A 103 -26.67 1.69 7.53
CA THR A 103 -27.14 1.03 6.30
C THR A 103 -28.31 0.07 6.55
N VAL A 104 -28.46 -0.47 7.76
CA VAL A 104 -29.63 -1.27 8.14
C VAL A 104 -30.91 -0.44 8.05
N PHE A 105 -30.92 0.75 8.65
CA PHE A 105 -32.08 1.65 8.58
C PHE A 105 -32.34 2.10 7.13
N PHE A 106 -31.27 2.33 6.36
CA PHE A 106 -31.39 2.67 4.95
C PHE A 106 -32.02 1.54 4.12
N SER A 107 -31.69 0.28 4.42
CA SER A 107 -32.32 -0.89 3.78
C SER A 107 -33.83 -0.99 4.08
N VAL A 108 -34.24 -0.67 5.31
CA VAL A 108 -35.65 -0.62 5.71
C VAL A 108 -36.38 0.49 4.95
N TYR A 109 -35.77 1.66 4.80
CA TYR A 109 -36.29 2.76 3.99
C TYR A 109 -36.49 2.33 2.53
N LEU A 110 -35.44 1.80 1.88
CA LEU A 110 -35.49 1.39 0.47
C LEU A 110 -36.55 0.32 0.23
N SER A 111 -36.65 -0.68 1.11
CA SER A 111 -37.67 -1.72 1.02
C SER A 111 -39.09 -1.17 1.09
N ASN A 112 -39.34 -0.11 1.85
CA ASN A 112 -40.66 0.50 2.01
C ASN A 112 -40.94 1.65 1.03
N PHE A 113 -39.96 2.05 0.22
CA PHE A 113 -40.11 3.17 -0.69
C PHE A 113 -40.78 2.77 -2.01
N PHE A 114 -40.37 1.62 -2.57
CA PHE A 114 -40.83 1.12 -3.87
C PHE A 114 -42.07 0.23 -3.73
N GLU A 115 -43.22 0.78 -4.11
CA GLU A 115 -44.52 0.08 -4.02
C GLU A 115 -45.01 -0.34 -5.41
N GLU A 116 -44.60 0.39 -6.45
CA GLU A 116 -45.01 0.16 -7.82
C GLU A 116 -43.83 -0.16 -8.76
N LYS A 117 -44.11 -0.99 -9.77
CA LYS A 117 -43.12 -1.31 -10.82
C LYS A 117 -42.52 -0.08 -11.50
N LYS A 118 -43.36 0.93 -11.78
CA LYS A 118 -42.94 2.17 -12.45
C LYS A 118 -41.86 2.92 -11.66
N GLU A 119 -41.93 2.84 -10.33
CA GLU A 119 -40.99 3.49 -9.41
C GLU A 119 -39.64 2.79 -9.46
N ILE A 120 -39.66 1.44 -9.44
CA ILE A 120 -38.46 0.61 -9.59
C ILE A 120 -37.80 0.88 -10.94
N LEU A 121 -38.56 0.87 -12.04
CA LEU A 121 -38.00 1.06 -13.38
C LEU A 121 -37.45 2.47 -13.59
N PHE A 122 -38.11 3.50 -13.04
CA PHE A 122 -37.60 4.87 -13.08
C PHE A 122 -36.24 4.97 -12.37
N PHE A 123 -36.12 4.37 -11.18
CA PHE A 123 -34.86 4.32 -10.45
C PHE A 123 -33.79 3.48 -11.18
N LEU A 124 -34.14 2.30 -11.71
CA LEU A 124 -33.21 1.48 -12.51
C LEU A 124 -32.73 2.20 -13.77
N THR A 125 -33.52 3.10 -14.34
CA THR A 125 -33.09 3.94 -15.46
C THR A 125 -31.97 4.89 -15.01
N ALA A 126 -32.10 5.52 -13.84
CA ALA A 126 -31.03 6.34 -13.26
C ALA A 126 -29.77 5.53 -12.95
N VAL A 127 -29.91 4.28 -12.48
CA VAL A 127 -28.80 3.35 -12.26
C VAL A 127 -28.09 3.01 -13.58
N LEU A 128 -28.83 2.69 -14.65
CA LEU A 128 -28.24 2.42 -15.97
C LEU A 128 -27.56 3.65 -16.56
N ILE A 129 -28.11 4.86 -16.35
CA ILE A 129 -27.46 6.11 -16.76
C ILE A 129 -26.13 6.29 -16.01
N ALA A 130 -26.10 6.06 -14.70
CA ALA A 130 -24.86 6.12 -13.92
C ALA A 130 -23.83 5.10 -14.44
N GLY A 131 -24.25 3.85 -14.68
CA GLY A 131 -23.41 2.81 -15.27
C GLY A 131 -22.90 3.18 -16.67
N PHE A 132 -23.73 3.79 -17.52
CA PHE A 132 -23.35 4.27 -18.85
C PHE A 132 -22.19 5.26 -18.76
N PHE A 133 -22.29 6.26 -17.88
CA PHE A 133 -21.20 7.23 -17.68
C PHE A 133 -19.93 6.58 -17.12
N VAL A 134 -20.05 5.65 -16.16
CA VAL A 134 -18.90 4.90 -15.64
C VAL A 134 -18.23 4.09 -16.76
N ALA A 135 -19.00 3.44 -17.63
CA ALA A 135 -18.45 2.65 -18.72
C ALA A 135 -17.76 3.52 -19.79
N VAL A 136 -18.36 4.65 -20.16
CA VAL A 136 -17.74 5.61 -21.10
C VAL A 136 -16.44 6.15 -20.53
N GLU A 137 -16.45 6.56 -19.26
CA GLU A 137 -15.26 7.05 -18.58
C GLU A 137 -14.18 5.95 -18.55
N ALA A 138 -14.53 4.71 -18.15
CA ALA A 138 -13.59 3.60 -18.06
C ALA A 138 -12.95 3.27 -19.42
N LEU A 139 -13.69 3.42 -20.52
CA LEU A 139 -13.15 3.25 -21.88
C LEU A 139 -12.20 4.39 -22.25
N MET A 140 -12.51 5.64 -21.91
CA MET A 140 -11.59 6.76 -22.13
C MET A 140 -10.30 6.62 -21.31
N ASN A 141 -10.42 6.19 -20.06
CA ASN A 141 -9.29 5.82 -19.21
C ASN A 141 -8.43 4.73 -19.88
N TYR A 142 -9.06 3.70 -20.42
CA TYR A 142 -8.38 2.57 -21.04
C TYR A 142 -7.63 2.94 -22.32
N TYR A 143 -8.25 3.70 -23.22
CA TYR A 143 -7.66 4.00 -24.53
C TYR A 143 -6.75 5.23 -24.50
N ASP A 144 -7.23 6.33 -23.91
CA ASP A 144 -6.56 7.64 -24.00
C ASP A 144 -5.80 7.99 -22.72
N GLY A 145 -6.01 7.26 -21.63
CA GLY A 145 -5.44 7.61 -20.33
C GLY A 145 -6.05 8.87 -19.72
N GLN A 146 -7.23 9.30 -20.19
CA GLN A 146 -7.89 10.53 -19.79
C GLN A 146 -9.15 10.26 -18.98
N SER A 147 -9.43 11.15 -18.02
CA SER A 147 -10.65 11.17 -17.20
C SER A 147 -11.31 12.54 -17.24
N PHE A 148 -12.63 12.56 -17.39
CA PHE A 148 -13.43 13.80 -17.25
C PHE A 148 -13.28 14.45 -15.88
N PHE A 149 -13.15 13.64 -14.83
CA PHE A 149 -13.13 14.12 -13.44
C PHE A 149 -11.70 14.25 -12.90
N LEU A 150 -10.78 13.42 -13.37
CA LEU A 150 -9.45 13.26 -12.76
C LEU A 150 -8.30 13.80 -13.62
N GLY A 151 -8.56 14.17 -14.88
CA GLY A 151 -7.51 14.59 -15.82
C GLY A 151 -6.75 13.40 -16.42
N GLY A 152 -5.50 13.64 -16.86
CA GLY A 152 -4.68 12.62 -17.52
C GLY A 152 -3.87 11.76 -16.54
N PHE A 153 -3.82 10.45 -16.79
CA PHE A 153 -3.09 9.46 -15.97
C PHE A 153 -1.70 9.09 -16.51
N GLY A 154 -1.24 9.72 -17.61
CA GLY A 154 0.10 9.53 -18.16
C GLY A 154 0.34 8.18 -18.88
N GLY A 155 -0.71 7.36 -19.07
CA GLY A 155 -0.64 6.09 -19.80
C GLY A 155 -2.02 5.51 -20.08
N SER A 156 -2.08 4.39 -20.79
CA SER A 156 -3.32 3.69 -21.19
C SER A 156 -3.33 2.23 -20.72
N GLY A 157 -4.44 1.52 -20.92
CA GLY A 157 -4.61 0.09 -20.59
C GLY A 157 -5.35 -0.19 -19.28
N LYS A 158 -5.40 -1.47 -18.89
CA LYS A 158 -6.23 -1.99 -17.79
C LYS A 158 -6.06 -1.19 -16.49
N MET A 159 -4.81 -0.95 -16.09
CA MET A 159 -4.50 -0.33 -14.79
C MET A 159 -5.01 1.10 -14.67
N GLN A 160 -5.31 1.75 -15.80
CA GLN A 160 -5.83 3.11 -15.82
C GLN A 160 -7.35 3.19 -15.78
N MET A 161 -8.07 2.07 -15.93
CA MET A 161 -9.54 1.98 -15.83
C MET A 161 -10.05 2.17 -14.39
N LYS A 162 -9.74 3.32 -13.79
CA LYS A 162 -10.16 3.67 -12.44
C LYS A 162 -11.60 4.14 -12.45
N ALA A 163 -11.98 4.87 -13.48
CA ALA A 163 -13.18 5.66 -13.48
C ALA A 163 -13.42 6.45 -12.21
N THR A 164 -14.68 6.69 -11.90
CA THR A 164 -15.06 7.34 -10.65
C THR A 164 -15.05 6.38 -9.47
N ILE A 165 -14.72 5.09 -9.68
CA ILE A 165 -14.78 4.03 -8.65
C ILE A 165 -13.42 3.79 -8.02
N GLY A 166 -12.36 3.74 -8.82
CA GLY A 166 -10.96 3.78 -8.40
C GLY A 166 -10.07 2.64 -8.83
N ASN A 167 -10.66 1.48 -9.17
CA ASN A 167 -9.92 0.27 -9.48
C ASN A 167 -10.62 -0.51 -10.59
N PRO A 168 -9.88 -1.04 -11.59
CA PRO A 168 -10.46 -1.79 -12.70
C PRO A 168 -11.31 -2.98 -12.27
N ASN A 169 -10.95 -3.67 -11.16
CA ASN A 169 -11.70 -4.82 -10.68
C ASN A 169 -13.08 -4.40 -10.16
N PHE A 170 -13.17 -3.29 -9.42
CA PHE A 170 -14.44 -2.79 -8.88
C PHE A 170 -15.30 -2.06 -9.92
N VAL A 171 -14.67 -1.42 -10.91
CA VAL A 171 -15.36 -0.91 -12.10
C VAL A 171 -16.02 -2.05 -12.86
N SER A 172 -15.26 -3.11 -13.12
CA SER A 172 -15.75 -4.31 -13.79
C SER A 172 -16.89 -4.96 -13.02
N ASP A 173 -16.75 -5.14 -11.70
CA ASP A 173 -17.80 -5.71 -10.83
C ASP A 173 -19.08 -4.88 -10.87
N PHE A 174 -18.96 -3.56 -10.66
CA PHE A 174 -20.12 -2.67 -10.70
C PHE A 174 -20.87 -2.78 -12.03
N LEU A 175 -20.16 -2.72 -13.16
CA LEU A 175 -20.78 -2.80 -14.48
C LEU A 175 -21.30 -4.22 -14.81
N ALA A 176 -20.59 -5.27 -14.39
CA ALA A 176 -21.05 -6.65 -14.54
C ALA A 176 -22.36 -6.91 -13.80
N SER A 177 -22.47 -6.40 -12.57
CA SER A 177 -23.69 -6.49 -11.77
C SER A 177 -24.89 -5.74 -12.43
N LEU A 178 -24.64 -4.80 -13.35
CA LEU A 178 -25.69 -4.06 -14.10
C LEU A 178 -26.09 -4.70 -15.43
N ILE A 179 -25.29 -5.64 -15.95
CA ILE A 179 -25.58 -6.36 -17.21
C ILE A 179 -26.99 -7.00 -17.19
N PRO A 180 -27.43 -7.70 -16.13
CA PRO A 180 -28.77 -8.30 -16.12
C PRO A 180 -29.90 -7.26 -16.21
N ILE A 181 -29.71 -6.06 -15.65
CA ILE A 181 -30.68 -4.96 -15.75
C ILE A 181 -30.72 -4.40 -17.18
N ALA A 182 -29.57 -4.24 -17.83
CA ALA A 182 -29.50 -3.83 -19.23
C ALA A 182 -30.22 -4.85 -20.15
N ILE A 183 -30.04 -6.15 -19.89
CA ILE A 183 -30.77 -7.22 -20.59
C ILE A 183 -32.28 -7.08 -20.37
N TYR A 184 -32.75 -6.86 -19.14
CA TYR A 184 -34.17 -6.63 -18.87
C TYR A 184 -34.73 -5.47 -19.70
N PHE A 185 -34.01 -4.35 -19.76
CA PHE A 185 -34.40 -3.17 -20.54
C PHE A 185 -34.43 -3.44 -22.05
N ALA A 186 -33.55 -4.32 -22.57
CA ALA A 186 -33.56 -4.73 -23.97
C ALA A 186 -34.76 -5.63 -24.31
N ILE A 187 -35.11 -6.59 -23.44
CA ILE A 187 -36.06 -7.66 -23.78
C ILE A 187 -37.50 -7.45 -23.28
N SER A 188 -37.70 -6.78 -22.14
CA SER A 188 -39.05 -6.58 -21.58
C SER A 188 -39.89 -5.63 -22.42
N ASN A 189 -41.21 -5.77 -22.38
CA ASN A 189 -42.16 -4.81 -22.97
C ASN A 189 -43.01 -4.11 -21.89
N GLN A 190 -42.80 -4.42 -20.62
CA GLN A 190 -43.67 -3.98 -19.52
C GLN A 190 -43.00 -2.90 -18.64
N TYR A 191 -42.81 -1.71 -19.22
CA TYR A 191 -42.17 -0.60 -18.52
C TYR A 191 -43.09 0.17 -17.56
N GLY A 192 -44.03 -0.52 -16.89
CA GLY A 192 -44.94 0.08 -15.91
C GLY A 192 -46.17 0.80 -16.48
N PHE A 193 -46.33 0.87 -17.81
CA PHE A 193 -47.55 1.38 -18.45
C PHE A 193 -48.62 0.27 -18.54
N ARG A 194 -49.87 0.56 -18.14
CA ARG A 194 -51.02 -0.34 -18.33
C ARG A 194 -51.36 -0.47 -19.82
N ASN A 195 -50.66 -1.32 -20.55
CA ASN A 195 -51.08 -1.74 -21.89
C ASN A 195 -51.53 -3.20 -21.84
N LYS A 196 -52.81 -3.42 -22.23
CA LYS A 196 -53.40 -4.75 -22.38
C LYS A 196 -53.14 -5.37 -23.77
N SER A 197 -52.52 -4.62 -24.69
CA SER A 197 -52.25 -5.02 -26.08
C SER A 197 -50.77 -4.85 -26.41
N ASP A 198 -50.23 -5.77 -27.22
CA ASP A 198 -48.86 -5.73 -27.78
C ASP A 198 -48.69 -4.66 -28.88
N SER A 199 -49.79 -3.98 -29.22
CA SER A 199 -49.84 -2.91 -30.21
C SER A 199 -49.94 -1.55 -29.50
N VAL A 200 -49.03 -0.63 -29.81
CA VAL A 200 -48.96 0.70 -29.20
C VAL A 200 -49.05 1.81 -30.25
N ASP A 201 -49.39 3.03 -29.82
CA ASP A 201 -49.34 4.20 -30.69
C ASP A 201 -47.90 4.52 -31.12
N GLN A 202 -47.75 5.33 -32.18
CA GLN A 202 -46.44 5.65 -32.76
C GLN A 202 -45.47 6.30 -31.75
N LYS A 203 -45.95 7.20 -30.89
CA LYS A 203 -45.10 7.87 -29.88
C LYS A 203 -44.55 6.87 -28.87
N ARG A 204 -45.39 5.97 -28.35
CA ARG A 204 -45.00 4.90 -27.44
C ARG A 204 -44.10 3.87 -28.11
N PHE A 205 -44.32 3.59 -29.38
CA PHE A 205 -43.45 2.70 -30.16
C PHE A 205 -42.01 3.23 -30.19
N PHE A 206 -41.82 4.50 -30.58
CA PHE A 206 -40.49 5.11 -30.59
C PHE A 206 -39.88 5.26 -29.19
N PHE A 207 -40.70 5.49 -28.17
CA PHE A 207 -40.24 5.50 -26.79
C PHE A 207 -39.72 4.13 -26.33
N ILE A 208 -40.46 3.04 -26.61
CA ILE A 208 -40.03 1.67 -26.30
C ILE A 208 -38.79 1.29 -27.11
N LEU A 209 -38.74 1.67 -28.39
CA LEU A 209 -37.55 1.50 -29.22
C LEU A 209 -36.33 2.19 -28.58
N GLY A 210 -36.47 3.43 -28.13
CA GLY A 210 -35.42 4.16 -27.42
C GLY A 210 -34.92 3.45 -26.16
N ILE A 211 -35.83 2.93 -25.33
CA ILE A 211 -35.47 2.16 -24.12
C ILE A 211 -34.71 0.89 -24.49
N LYS A 212 -35.17 0.14 -25.48
CA LYS A 212 -34.52 -1.11 -25.92
C LYS A 212 -33.14 -0.85 -26.51
N THR A 213 -33.02 0.16 -27.37
CA THR A 213 -31.73 0.59 -27.93
C THR A 213 -30.78 1.01 -26.81
N PHE A 214 -31.24 1.80 -25.85
CA PHE A 214 -30.43 2.18 -24.69
C PHE A 214 -29.97 0.96 -23.87
N GLY A 215 -30.85 -0.02 -23.65
CA GLY A 215 -30.52 -1.28 -22.99
C GLY A 215 -29.45 -2.09 -23.73
N VAL A 216 -29.56 -2.22 -25.06
CA VAL A 216 -28.55 -2.91 -25.89
C VAL A 216 -27.21 -2.17 -25.89
N VAL A 217 -27.22 -0.84 -25.96
CA VAL A 217 -26.01 -0.01 -25.88
C VAL A 217 -25.33 -0.15 -24.51
N CYS A 218 -26.09 -0.09 -23.43
CA CYS A 218 -25.56 -0.31 -22.08
C CYS A 218 -24.97 -1.72 -21.94
N PHE A 219 -25.68 -2.75 -22.43
CA PHE A 219 -25.17 -4.12 -22.43
C PHE A 219 -23.82 -4.23 -23.16
N PHE A 220 -23.73 -3.68 -24.37
CA PHE A 220 -22.49 -3.67 -25.15
C PHE A 220 -21.34 -2.99 -24.39
N LEU A 221 -21.56 -1.79 -23.86
CA LEU A 221 -20.53 -1.03 -23.16
C LEU A 221 -20.10 -1.72 -21.86
N PHE A 222 -21.04 -2.20 -21.05
CA PHE A 222 -20.74 -2.85 -19.77
C PHE A 222 -19.97 -4.15 -20.01
N TYR A 223 -20.44 -4.97 -20.97
CA TYR A 223 -19.77 -6.21 -21.31
C TYR A 223 -18.38 -5.98 -21.91
N LEU A 224 -18.22 -4.96 -22.78
CA LEU A 224 -16.92 -4.56 -23.30
C LEU A 224 -15.96 -4.19 -22.17
N VAL A 225 -16.37 -3.33 -21.23
CA VAL A 225 -15.53 -2.93 -20.09
C VAL A 225 -15.15 -4.13 -19.21
N VAL A 226 -16.09 -5.04 -18.95
CA VAL A 226 -15.85 -6.28 -18.20
C VAL A 226 -14.81 -7.17 -18.92
N LEU A 227 -14.92 -7.30 -20.25
CA LEU A 227 -13.93 -8.01 -21.04
C LEU A 227 -12.55 -7.33 -20.98
N LEU A 228 -12.46 -6.01 -21.17
CA LEU A 228 -11.20 -5.26 -21.13
C LEU A 228 -10.53 -5.28 -19.74
N ALA A 229 -11.32 -5.20 -18.67
CA ALA A 229 -10.82 -5.26 -17.30
C ALA A 229 -10.21 -6.64 -16.97
N GLY A 230 -10.68 -7.73 -17.60
CA GLY A 230 -10.03 -9.02 -17.46
C GLY A 230 -10.11 -9.64 -16.06
N THR A 231 -11.14 -9.29 -15.28
CA THR A 231 -11.27 -9.69 -13.88
C THR A 231 -11.89 -11.09 -13.80
N ARG A 232 -11.06 -12.09 -13.51
CA ARG A 232 -11.43 -13.52 -13.50
C ARG A 232 -12.61 -13.83 -12.57
N ALA A 233 -12.58 -13.28 -11.36
CA ALA A 233 -13.64 -13.49 -10.37
C ALA A 233 -15.00 -13.00 -10.87
N VAL A 234 -15.04 -11.82 -11.51
CA VAL A 234 -16.24 -11.25 -12.13
C VAL A 234 -16.76 -12.16 -13.25
N TYR A 235 -15.88 -12.71 -14.10
CA TYR A 235 -16.30 -13.66 -15.14
C TYR A 235 -16.96 -14.91 -14.54
N LEU A 236 -16.29 -15.54 -13.56
CA LEU A 236 -16.79 -16.75 -12.92
C LEU A 236 -18.12 -16.51 -12.18
N ALA A 237 -18.24 -15.38 -11.46
CA ALA A 237 -19.45 -15.01 -10.75
C ALA A 237 -20.62 -14.74 -11.71
N LEU A 238 -20.39 -13.99 -12.79
CA LEU A 238 -21.40 -13.69 -13.80
C LEU A 238 -21.84 -14.96 -14.56
N MET A 239 -20.90 -15.83 -14.94
CA MET A 239 -21.18 -17.13 -15.57
C MET A 239 -22.02 -18.03 -14.66
N GLY A 240 -21.64 -18.15 -13.38
CA GLY A 240 -22.41 -18.91 -12.39
C GLY A 240 -23.82 -18.36 -12.20
N GLY A 241 -23.97 -17.03 -12.13
CA GLY A 241 -25.27 -16.36 -12.01
C GLY A 241 -26.17 -16.63 -13.21
N PHE A 242 -25.65 -16.50 -14.44
CA PHE A 242 -26.41 -16.77 -15.65
C PHE A 242 -26.71 -18.26 -15.87
N LEU A 243 -25.87 -19.16 -15.39
CA LEU A 243 -26.15 -20.60 -15.39
C LEU A 243 -27.36 -20.92 -14.51
N ILE A 244 -27.39 -20.40 -13.28
CA ILE A 244 -28.53 -20.54 -12.35
C ILE A 244 -29.79 -19.90 -12.96
N PHE A 245 -29.65 -18.72 -13.55
CA PHE A 245 -30.74 -18.05 -14.28
C PHE A 245 -31.30 -18.93 -15.41
N GLY A 246 -30.45 -19.53 -16.24
CA GLY A 246 -30.87 -20.41 -17.33
C GLY A 246 -31.68 -21.61 -16.84
N VAL A 247 -31.23 -22.26 -15.77
CA VAL A 247 -31.94 -23.38 -15.12
C VAL A 247 -33.30 -22.92 -14.58
N LEU A 248 -33.36 -21.79 -13.87
CA LEU A 248 -34.60 -21.27 -13.30
C LEU A 248 -35.58 -20.79 -14.37
N VAL A 249 -35.10 -20.11 -15.41
CA VAL A 249 -35.94 -19.71 -16.56
C VAL A 249 -36.48 -20.95 -17.26
N PHE A 250 -35.66 -21.98 -17.47
CA PHE A 250 -36.13 -23.24 -18.05
C PHE A 250 -37.25 -23.87 -17.20
N TRP A 251 -37.08 -23.92 -15.88
CA TRP A 251 -38.09 -24.47 -14.97
C TRP A 251 -39.39 -23.65 -14.96
N TYR A 252 -39.27 -22.32 -14.94
CA TYR A 252 -40.41 -21.40 -14.88
C TYR A 252 -40.90 -20.91 -16.26
N ARG A 253 -40.38 -21.46 -17.37
CA ARG A 253 -40.65 -21.01 -18.76
C ARG A 253 -42.14 -20.90 -19.08
N LYS A 254 -42.96 -21.82 -18.56
CA LYS A 254 -44.41 -21.79 -18.75
C LYS A 254 -45.07 -20.57 -18.09
N ARG A 255 -44.57 -20.10 -16.95
CA ARG A 255 -45.10 -18.90 -16.27
C ARG A 255 -44.52 -17.61 -16.85
N ILE A 256 -43.31 -17.67 -17.40
CA ILE A 256 -42.61 -16.50 -17.97
C ILE A 256 -43.14 -16.18 -19.37
N PHE A 257 -43.26 -17.20 -20.24
CA PHE A 257 -43.51 -16.99 -21.67
C PHE A 257 -44.93 -17.33 -22.16
N LEU A 258 -45.75 -18.09 -21.41
CA LEU A 258 -47.14 -18.32 -21.80
C LEU A 258 -48.05 -17.19 -21.27
N PRO A 259 -49.07 -16.77 -22.03
CA PRO A 259 -50.03 -15.76 -21.57
C PRO A 259 -50.70 -16.22 -20.27
N SER A 260 -50.70 -15.36 -19.26
CA SER A 260 -51.54 -15.56 -18.08
C SER A 260 -53.01 -15.57 -18.51
N ALA A 261 -53.81 -16.54 -18.04
CA ALA A 261 -55.24 -16.60 -18.31
C ALA A 261 -55.90 -15.23 -18.03
N PRO A 262 -56.83 -14.78 -18.88
CA PRO A 262 -57.43 -13.45 -18.76
C PRO A 262 -58.06 -13.29 -17.38
N ARG A 263 -57.68 -12.22 -16.67
CA ARG A 263 -58.46 -11.73 -15.53
C ARG A 263 -59.87 -11.43 -16.03
N THR A 264 -60.89 -12.00 -15.36
CA THR A 264 -62.32 -11.76 -15.60
C THR A 264 -62.58 -10.31 -16.00
N GLU A 265 -63.14 -10.16 -17.19
CA GLU A 265 -63.47 -8.88 -17.79
C GLU A 265 -64.49 -8.12 -16.94
N VAL A 266 -64.06 -7.00 -16.33
CA VAL A 266 -65.01 -5.95 -15.96
C VAL A 266 -65.27 -5.16 -17.24
N LYS A 267 -66.46 -5.37 -17.83
CA LYS A 267 -66.96 -4.62 -18.99
C LYS A 267 -66.91 -3.12 -18.69
N GLU A 268 -66.08 -2.38 -19.42
CA GLU A 268 -66.13 -0.92 -19.44
C GLU A 268 -67.43 -0.50 -20.15
N LYS A 269 -68.35 0.12 -19.41
CA LYS A 269 -69.47 0.86 -19.99
C LYS A 269 -68.93 2.19 -20.54
N ASN A 270 -69.12 2.38 -21.85
CA ASN A 270 -68.85 3.56 -22.68
C ASN A 270 -67.52 3.57 -23.47
N PRO A 271 -67.57 3.25 -24.78
CA PRO A 271 -66.43 3.46 -25.67
C PRO A 271 -66.39 4.95 -26.06
N LYS A 272 -65.45 5.72 -25.51
CA LYS A 272 -65.13 7.04 -26.08
C LYS A 272 -64.17 6.85 -27.27
N LYS A 273 -64.51 7.53 -28.37
CA LYS A 273 -63.88 7.56 -29.71
C LYS A 273 -62.36 7.36 -29.68
N LYS A 274 -61.90 6.31 -30.39
CA LYS A 274 -60.50 6.04 -30.71
C LYS A 274 -60.02 6.99 -31.81
N THR A 275 -58.90 7.66 -31.56
CA THR A 275 -58.10 8.34 -32.58
C THR A 275 -57.47 7.31 -33.51
N GLU A 276 -57.62 7.49 -34.83
CA GLU A 276 -57.09 6.64 -35.91
C GLU A 276 -55.57 6.78 -36.07
N GLY A 277 -54.80 6.31 -35.08
CA GLY A 277 -53.35 6.14 -35.21
C GLY A 277 -53.00 4.70 -35.60
N LYS A 278 -52.11 4.50 -36.58
CA LYS A 278 -51.56 3.18 -36.94
C LYS A 278 -50.91 2.55 -35.70
N GLN A 279 -51.48 1.45 -35.19
CA GLN A 279 -50.93 0.74 -34.04
C GLN A 279 -49.78 -0.18 -34.49
N LEU A 280 -48.64 -0.11 -33.80
CA LEU A 280 -47.40 -0.83 -34.13
C LEU A 280 -47.09 -1.90 -33.07
N SER A 281 -46.66 -3.09 -33.50
CA SER A 281 -46.31 -4.21 -32.60
C SER A 281 -44.90 -4.07 -32.02
N VAL A 282 -44.73 -4.29 -30.71
CA VAL A 282 -43.43 -4.20 -30.01
C VAL A 282 -42.71 -5.55 -29.83
N LYS A 283 -43.38 -6.67 -30.14
CA LYS A 283 -42.79 -8.03 -30.11
C LYS A 283 -41.54 -8.19 -30.99
N PRO A 284 -41.53 -7.78 -32.28
CA PRO A 284 -40.34 -7.92 -33.11
C PRO A 284 -39.15 -7.12 -32.56
N LEU A 285 -39.38 -5.96 -31.95
CA LEU A 285 -38.31 -5.17 -31.33
C LEU A 285 -37.60 -5.94 -30.20
N SER A 286 -38.34 -6.70 -29.41
CA SER A 286 -37.77 -7.49 -28.30
C SER A 286 -36.93 -8.67 -28.80
N LEU A 287 -37.38 -9.31 -29.88
CA LEU A 287 -36.63 -10.40 -30.52
C LEU A 287 -35.35 -9.89 -31.20
N ILE A 288 -35.42 -8.74 -31.87
CA ILE A 288 -34.25 -8.07 -32.46
C ILE A 288 -33.25 -7.69 -31.36
N ALA A 289 -33.71 -7.06 -30.28
CA ALA A 289 -32.85 -6.67 -29.16
C ALA A 289 -32.20 -7.89 -28.49
N LEU A 290 -32.96 -8.98 -28.27
CA LEU A 290 -32.42 -10.23 -27.76
C LEU A 290 -31.37 -10.84 -28.71
N GLY A 291 -31.66 -10.86 -30.02
CA GLY A 291 -30.71 -11.31 -31.04
C GLY A 291 -29.42 -10.49 -31.01
N ALA A 292 -29.52 -9.17 -30.90
CA ALA A 292 -28.36 -8.29 -30.77
C ALA A 292 -27.52 -8.58 -29.51
N VAL A 293 -28.18 -8.76 -28.34
CA VAL A 293 -27.50 -9.15 -27.09
C VAL A 293 -26.76 -10.47 -27.25
N VAL A 294 -27.39 -11.49 -27.84
CA VAL A 294 -26.77 -12.80 -28.07
C VAL A 294 -25.59 -12.71 -29.04
N VAL A 295 -25.73 -11.94 -30.13
CA VAL A 295 -24.64 -11.70 -31.08
C VAL A 295 -23.46 -11.01 -30.38
N ILE A 296 -23.70 -9.95 -29.61
CA ILE A 296 -22.64 -9.26 -28.86
C ILE A 296 -21.98 -10.21 -27.87
N LEU A 297 -22.75 -10.98 -27.11
CA LEU A 297 -22.25 -11.92 -26.10
C LEU A 297 -21.28 -12.94 -26.69
N LEU A 298 -21.62 -13.51 -27.85
CA LEU A 298 -20.86 -14.57 -28.51
C LEU A 298 -19.68 -14.04 -29.32
N PHE A 299 -19.87 -12.96 -30.09
CA PHE A 299 -18.86 -12.49 -31.05
C PHE A 299 -17.88 -11.49 -30.44
N LEU A 300 -18.25 -10.69 -29.44
CA LEU A 300 -17.34 -9.68 -28.88
C LEU A 300 -16.06 -10.27 -28.25
N PRO A 301 -16.10 -11.35 -27.45
CA PRO A 301 -14.89 -11.99 -26.94
C PRO A 301 -14.00 -12.54 -28.05
N VAL A 302 -14.62 -13.12 -29.09
CA VAL A 302 -13.90 -13.63 -30.27
C VAL A 302 -13.19 -12.48 -30.98
N ILE A 303 -13.89 -11.37 -31.25
CA ILE A 303 -13.32 -10.17 -31.88
C ILE A 303 -12.12 -9.64 -31.07
N LEU A 304 -12.24 -9.53 -29.75
CA LEU A 304 -11.15 -9.05 -28.88
C LEU A 304 -9.96 -9.99 -28.82
N SER A 305 -10.15 -11.30 -29.06
CA SER A 305 -9.05 -12.26 -29.10
C SER A 305 -8.20 -12.16 -30.39
N LEU A 306 -8.78 -11.62 -31.47
CA LEU A 306 -8.13 -11.51 -32.77
C LEU A 306 -7.03 -10.44 -32.77
N PRO A 307 -5.85 -10.73 -33.35
CA PRO A 307 -4.81 -9.72 -33.54
C PRO A 307 -5.28 -8.64 -34.54
N GLY A 308 -4.99 -7.37 -34.24
CA GLY A 308 -5.31 -6.25 -35.14
C GLY A 308 -6.81 -5.96 -35.29
N ASN A 309 -7.65 -6.35 -34.33
CA ASN A 309 -9.07 -6.03 -34.36
C ASN A 309 -9.31 -4.50 -34.34
N PHE A 310 -10.49 -4.09 -34.80
CA PHE A 310 -10.85 -2.69 -34.98
C PHE A 310 -10.92 -1.87 -33.67
N LEU A 311 -10.95 -2.53 -32.51
CA LEU A 311 -10.90 -1.87 -31.20
C LEU A 311 -9.46 -1.57 -30.75
N GLY A 312 -8.44 -2.05 -31.48
CA GLY A 312 -7.03 -1.75 -31.19
C GLY A 312 -6.49 -2.40 -29.92
N THR A 313 -7.21 -3.36 -29.33
CA THR A 313 -6.81 -4.03 -28.08
C THR A 313 -7.05 -5.53 -28.15
N ARG A 314 -6.13 -6.33 -27.61
CA ARG A 314 -6.22 -7.79 -27.59
C ARG A 314 -6.50 -8.31 -26.17
N VAL A 315 -7.59 -9.06 -26.02
CA VAL A 315 -7.93 -9.73 -24.77
C VAL A 315 -8.39 -11.17 -25.03
N ASP A 316 -7.70 -12.12 -24.40
CA ASP A 316 -8.12 -13.52 -24.35
C ASP A 316 -8.87 -13.81 -23.04
N ALA A 317 -10.18 -13.60 -23.05
CA ALA A 317 -11.01 -13.83 -21.87
C ALA A 317 -11.03 -15.30 -21.43
N LEU A 318 -11.01 -16.25 -22.38
CA LEU A 318 -11.04 -17.69 -22.09
C LEU A 318 -9.71 -18.15 -21.49
N GLY A 319 -8.58 -17.75 -22.07
CA GLY A 319 -7.25 -18.03 -21.50
C GLY A 319 -7.10 -17.44 -20.09
N ARG A 320 -7.64 -16.24 -19.84
CA ARG A 320 -7.65 -15.66 -18.49
C ARG A 320 -8.43 -16.50 -17.49
N VAL A 321 -9.58 -17.07 -17.87
CA VAL A 321 -10.33 -18.00 -17.00
C VAL A 321 -9.53 -19.28 -16.79
N ALA A 322 -9.00 -19.89 -17.86
CA ALA A 322 -8.23 -21.13 -17.81
C ALA A 322 -7.03 -21.05 -16.86
N THR A 323 -6.26 -19.96 -16.89
CA THR A 323 -5.12 -19.73 -15.98
C THR A 323 -5.50 -19.72 -14.49
N SER A 324 -6.78 -19.55 -14.13
CA SER A 324 -7.23 -19.63 -12.74
C SER A 324 -7.23 -21.07 -12.20
N PHE A 325 -7.29 -22.06 -13.10
CA PHE A 325 -7.36 -23.49 -12.79
C PHE A 325 -6.03 -24.21 -13.05
N GLU A 326 -5.05 -23.53 -13.66
CA GLU A 326 -3.69 -24.02 -13.84
C GLU A 326 -2.83 -23.71 -12.60
N THR A 327 -2.04 -24.66 -12.12
CA THR A 327 -1.22 -24.48 -10.91
C THR A 327 -0.31 -23.25 -10.99
N ARG A 328 0.44 -23.10 -12.08
CA ARG A 328 1.33 -21.94 -12.28
C ARG A 328 0.54 -20.64 -12.39
N GLY A 329 -0.56 -20.65 -13.15
CA GLY A 329 -1.44 -19.51 -13.29
C GLY A 329 -2.00 -19.05 -11.93
N PHE A 330 -2.44 -19.98 -11.08
CA PHE A 330 -2.91 -19.68 -9.74
C PHE A 330 -1.81 -19.06 -8.85
N GLN A 331 -0.56 -19.54 -8.94
CA GLN A 331 0.57 -18.99 -8.20
C GLN A 331 0.91 -17.55 -8.64
N ILE A 332 1.14 -17.33 -9.94
CA ILE A 332 1.64 -16.03 -10.45
C ILE A 332 0.57 -14.94 -10.55
N THR A 333 -0.71 -15.31 -10.53
CA THR A 333 -1.83 -14.35 -10.69
C THR A 333 -2.43 -13.88 -9.36
N GLY A 334 -1.74 -14.14 -8.25
CA GLY A 334 -2.12 -13.73 -6.90
C GLY A 334 -3.08 -14.68 -6.19
N GLY A 335 -3.37 -15.87 -6.74
CA GLY A 335 -4.21 -16.87 -6.06
C GLY A 335 -3.58 -17.40 -4.77
N LYS A 336 -2.30 -17.78 -4.83
CA LYS A 336 -1.53 -18.21 -3.65
C LYS A 336 -1.41 -17.09 -2.60
N GLY A 337 -1.22 -15.85 -3.03
CA GLY A 337 -1.25 -14.68 -2.16
C GLY A 337 -2.60 -14.42 -1.47
N ARG A 338 -3.73 -14.70 -2.15
CA ARG A 338 -5.05 -14.67 -1.51
C ARG A 338 -5.20 -15.75 -0.44
N LEU A 339 -4.64 -16.95 -0.64
CA LEU A 339 -4.67 -17.99 0.39
C LEU A 339 -3.91 -17.56 1.65
N LEU A 340 -2.76 -16.89 1.48
CA LEU A 340 -2.02 -16.29 2.59
C LEU A 340 -2.88 -15.24 3.33
N SER A 341 -3.53 -14.32 2.61
CA SER A 341 -4.40 -13.32 3.25
C SER A 341 -5.64 -13.95 3.92
N TRP A 342 -6.19 -15.03 3.36
CA TRP A 342 -7.28 -15.79 3.96
C TRP A 342 -6.85 -16.46 5.26
N ALA A 343 -5.68 -17.09 5.27
CA ALA A 343 -5.09 -17.70 6.46
C ALA A 343 -4.85 -16.65 7.55
N ALA A 344 -4.32 -15.47 7.21
CA ALA A 344 -4.14 -14.38 8.17
C ALA A 344 -5.46 -13.98 8.85
N SER A 345 -6.58 -13.93 8.13
CA SER A 345 -7.90 -13.69 8.74
C SER A 345 -8.35 -14.81 9.68
N ILE A 346 -7.99 -16.06 9.41
CA ILE A 346 -8.26 -17.18 10.32
C ILE A 346 -7.44 -17.06 11.60
N TYR A 347 -6.18 -16.63 11.51
CA TYR A 347 -5.34 -16.40 12.69
C TYR A 347 -5.88 -15.25 13.53
N GLN A 348 -6.29 -14.14 12.90
CA GLN A 348 -6.99 -13.06 13.61
C GLN A 348 -8.27 -13.55 14.31
N TRP A 349 -9.03 -14.43 13.67
CA TRP A 349 -10.21 -15.02 14.30
C TRP A 349 -9.85 -15.91 15.51
N LYS A 350 -8.75 -16.67 15.46
CA LYS A 350 -8.30 -17.49 16.61
C LYS A 350 -8.04 -16.62 17.85
N ASP A 351 -7.51 -15.42 17.68
CA ASP A 351 -7.28 -14.48 18.78
C ASP A 351 -8.58 -13.83 19.30
N TYR A 352 -9.54 -13.58 18.42
CA TYR A 352 -10.80 -12.90 18.74
C TYR A 352 -12.05 -13.71 18.31
N PRO A 353 -12.27 -14.92 18.87
CA PRO A 353 -13.15 -15.91 18.26
C PRO A 353 -14.64 -15.57 18.29
N LEU A 354 -15.11 -14.86 19.32
CA LEU A 354 -16.53 -14.62 19.53
C LEU A 354 -17.02 -13.39 18.78
N THR A 355 -16.55 -12.20 19.17
CA THR A 355 -17.02 -10.91 18.67
C THR A 355 -16.02 -10.21 17.74
N GLY A 356 -14.85 -10.78 17.51
CA GLY A 356 -13.78 -10.12 16.78
C GLY A 356 -13.21 -8.91 17.53
N ASN A 357 -12.40 -8.12 16.83
CA ASN A 357 -11.76 -6.89 17.31
C ASN A 357 -12.26 -5.61 16.62
N GLY A 358 -13.25 -5.71 15.73
CA GLY A 358 -13.89 -4.59 15.03
C GLY A 358 -13.52 -4.51 13.54
N LEU A 359 -14.47 -4.03 12.72
CA LEU A 359 -14.28 -3.85 11.28
C LEU A 359 -13.08 -2.93 10.97
N GLY A 360 -12.30 -3.27 9.95
CA GLY A 360 -11.15 -2.47 9.52
C GLY A 360 -9.91 -2.60 10.39
N THR A 361 -9.81 -3.62 11.22
CA THR A 361 -8.61 -3.95 12.04
C THR A 361 -7.66 -4.89 11.34
N TYR A 362 -8.12 -5.62 10.31
CA TYR A 362 -7.24 -6.48 9.50
C TYR A 362 -6.09 -5.66 8.93
N LYS A 363 -6.35 -4.45 8.39
CA LYS A 363 -5.31 -3.58 7.83
C LYS A 363 -4.23 -3.09 8.84
N LEU A 364 -4.51 -3.21 10.14
CA LEU A 364 -3.60 -2.84 11.22
C LEU A 364 -2.74 -4.04 11.63
N LYS A 365 -3.34 -5.23 11.70
CA LYS A 365 -2.71 -6.46 12.22
C LYS A 365 -2.28 -7.44 11.12
N ASP A 366 -2.50 -7.10 9.85
CA ASP A 366 -2.19 -7.94 8.70
C ASP A 366 -0.72 -8.39 8.71
N GLY A 367 0.22 -7.48 8.94
CA GLY A 367 1.65 -7.77 9.00
C GLY A 367 1.99 -8.89 9.98
N ASP A 368 1.47 -8.82 11.20
CA ASP A 368 1.72 -9.80 12.26
C ASP A 368 1.14 -11.18 11.91
N TYR A 369 -0.10 -11.23 11.43
CA TYR A 369 -0.75 -12.49 11.07
C TYR A 369 -0.19 -13.11 9.79
N LEU A 370 0.22 -12.30 8.82
CA LEU A 370 0.92 -12.77 7.63
C LEU A 370 2.25 -13.42 8.04
N ALA A 371 3.01 -12.78 8.95
CA ALA A 371 4.26 -13.31 9.46
C ALA A 371 4.08 -14.66 10.19
N GLN A 372 3.10 -14.76 11.08
CA GLN A 372 2.76 -16.00 11.78
C GLN A 372 2.40 -17.13 10.80
N VAL A 373 1.59 -16.82 9.78
CA VAL A 373 1.24 -17.82 8.75
C VAL A 373 2.47 -18.27 7.99
N MET A 374 3.38 -17.37 7.62
CA MET A 374 4.61 -17.75 6.90
C MET A 374 5.60 -18.52 7.77
N GLU A 375 5.61 -18.29 9.09
CA GLU A 375 6.41 -19.08 10.03
C GLU A 375 5.89 -20.52 10.12
N GLU A 376 4.58 -20.72 10.25
CA GLU A 376 3.97 -22.06 10.27
C GLU A 376 3.89 -22.73 8.88
N HIS A 377 3.80 -21.92 7.82
CA HIS A 377 3.63 -22.34 6.43
C HIS A 377 4.60 -21.57 5.50
N PRO A 378 5.91 -21.91 5.51
CA PRO A 378 6.93 -21.17 4.76
C PRO A 378 6.76 -21.23 3.25
N GLU A 379 5.90 -22.12 2.73
CA GLU A 379 5.51 -22.10 1.33
C GLU A 379 4.89 -20.77 0.88
N TYR A 380 4.46 -19.88 1.77
CA TYR A 380 3.92 -18.56 1.40
C TYR A 380 4.96 -17.42 1.36
N ILE A 381 6.22 -17.67 1.70
CA ILE A 381 7.30 -16.66 1.75
C ILE A 381 7.49 -15.91 0.42
N ASP A 382 7.25 -16.56 -0.71
CA ASP A 382 7.40 -15.97 -2.04
C ASP A 382 6.23 -15.06 -2.44
N VAL A 383 5.08 -15.09 -1.74
CA VAL A 383 3.86 -14.35 -2.13
C VAL A 383 3.39 -13.29 -1.13
N TRP A 384 4.24 -12.91 -0.17
CA TRP A 384 3.96 -11.80 0.72
C TRP A 384 3.63 -10.51 -0.06
N ASN A 385 2.62 -9.79 0.41
CA ASN A 385 2.25 -8.49 -0.10
C ASN A 385 1.58 -7.68 1.02
N ASN A 386 1.43 -6.38 0.82
CA ASN A 386 0.78 -5.49 1.77
C ASN A 386 -0.75 -5.59 1.65
N TYR A 387 -1.29 -6.76 2.02
CA TYR A 387 -2.71 -7.08 1.94
C TYR A 387 -3.50 -6.24 2.94
N LYS A 388 -3.89 -5.01 2.57
CA LYS A 388 -4.74 -4.16 3.44
C LYS A 388 -6.17 -4.69 3.64
N ARG A 389 -6.52 -5.80 2.97
CA ARG A 389 -7.80 -6.53 3.02
C ARG A 389 -7.54 -8.01 2.80
N THR A 390 -8.45 -8.85 3.28
CA THR A 390 -8.38 -10.31 3.15
C THR A 390 -8.56 -10.80 1.71
N HIS A 391 -9.07 -9.97 0.79
CA HIS A 391 -9.55 -10.44 -0.53
C HIS A 391 -10.60 -11.56 -0.41
N ASN A 392 -11.46 -11.45 0.61
CA ASN A 392 -12.65 -12.26 0.83
C ASN A 392 -13.48 -11.57 1.93
N ASP A 393 -14.62 -10.98 1.56
CA ASP A 393 -15.47 -10.25 2.52
C ASP A 393 -15.95 -11.17 3.66
N TYR A 394 -16.17 -12.47 3.39
CA TYR A 394 -16.68 -13.40 4.38
C TYR A 394 -15.64 -13.74 5.46
N LEU A 395 -14.41 -14.03 5.03
CA LEU A 395 -13.30 -14.30 5.95
C LEU A 395 -12.85 -13.03 6.67
N GLN A 396 -12.94 -11.87 6.01
CA GLN A 396 -12.70 -10.60 6.67
C GLN A 396 -13.72 -10.36 7.81
N VAL A 397 -15.01 -10.61 7.58
CA VAL A 397 -16.03 -10.55 8.64
C VAL A 397 -15.72 -11.56 9.76
N LEU A 398 -15.26 -12.78 9.43
CA LEU A 398 -14.88 -13.75 10.45
C LEU A 398 -13.71 -13.28 11.32
N GLY A 399 -12.64 -12.74 10.71
CA GLY A 399 -11.48 -12.21 11.43
C GLY A 399 -11.80 -10.97 12.26
N GLU A 400 -12.57 -10.03 11.70
CA GLU A 400 -12.80 -8.71 12.32
C GLU A 400 -14.02 -8.67 13.25
N MET A 401 -15.02 -9.53 13.05
CA MET A 401 -16.28 -9.56 13.83
C MET A 401 -16.54 -10.90 14.52
N GLY A 402 -15.61 -11.84 14.42
CA GLY A 402 -15.70 -13.15 15.06
C GLY A 402 -16.87 -14.00 14.56
N LEU A 403 -17.14 -15.07 15.30
CA LEU A 403 -18.21 -16.01 14.98
C LEU A 403 -19.60 -15.34 15.01
N PHE A 404 -19.84 -14.36 15.89
CA PHE A 404 -21.13 -13.67 15.97
C PHE A 404 -21.43 -12.85 14.71
N GLY A 405 -20.45 -12.07 14.24
CA GLY A 405 -20.58 -11.31 13.00
C GLY A 405 -20.75 -12.22 11.79
N PHE A 406 -19.94 -13.27 11.71
CA PHE A 406 -20.03 -14.27 10.64
C PHE A 406 -21.40 -14.95 10.61
N LEU A 407 -21.89 -15.48 11.75
CA LEU A 407 -23.18 -16.16 11.81
C LEU A 407 -24.36 -15.25 11.47
N THR A 408 -24.35 -13.99 11.90
CA THR A 408 -25.43 -13.04 11.57
C THR A 408 -25.43 -12.66 10.09
N MET A 409 -24.26 -12.51 9.46
CA MET A 409 -24.12 -12.34 8.02
C MET A 409 -24.62 -13.58 7.26
N SER A 410 -24.14 -14.78 7.61
CA SER A 410 -24.55 -16.05 6.99
C SER A 410 -26.04 -16.30 7.15
N ALA A 411 -26.61 -16.02 8.34
CA ALA A 411 -28.05 -16.10 8.58
C ALA A 411 -28.82 -15.13 7.68
N THR A 412 -28.34 -13.90 7.50
CA THR A 412 -28.97 -12.92 6.61
C THR A 412 -28.99 -13.43 5.17
N ILE A 413 -27.85 -13.89 4.64
CA ILE A 413 -27.75 -14.44 3.29
C ILE A 413 -28.67 -15.66 3.12
N LEU A 414 -28.69 -16.58 4.09
CA LEU A 414 -29.55 -17.75 4.07
C LEU A 414 -31.05 -17.36 4.06
N LEU A 415 -31.45 -16.38 4.88
CA LEU A 415 -32.81 -15.88 4.90
C LEU A 415 -33.21 -15.25 3.56
N LEU A 416 -32.31 -14.52 2.90
CA LEU A 416 -32.53 -13.97 1.56
C LEU A 416 -32.74 -15.09 0.52
N ILE A 417 -31.90 -16.13 0.54
CA ILE A 417 -32.00 -17.29 -0.37
C ILE A 417 -33.34 -18.04 -0.15
N VAL A 418 -33.68 -18.34 1.10
CA VAL A 418 -34.93 -19.04 1.44
C VAL A 418 -36.14 -18.21 1.00
N LEU A 419 -36.13 -16.90 1.29
CA LEU A 419 -37.21 -15.99 0.90
C LEU A 419 -37.33 -15.88 -0.63
N PHE A 420 -36.21 -15.83 -1.36
CA PHE A 420 -36.19 -15.81 -2.83
C PHE A 420 -36.98 -16.98 -3.42
N PHE A 421 -36.68 -18.21 -2.99
CA PHE A 421 -37.38 -19.40 -3.49
C PHE A 421 -38.85 -19.45 -3.05
N GLN A 422 -39.18 -19.00 -1.84
CA GLN A 422 -40.57 -18.92 -1.38
C GLN A 422 -41.40 -17.94 -2.21
N MET A 423 -40.84 -16.78 -2.55
CA MET A 423 -41.48 -15.77 -3.39
C MET A 423 -41.63 -16.28 -4.83
N LEU A 424 -40.54 -16.76 -5.44
CA LEU A 424 -40.52 -17.23 -6.83
C LEU A 424 -41.59 -18.31 -7.12
N LYS A 425 -41.77 -19.27 -6.19
CA LYS A 425 -42.78 -20.33 -6.31
C LYS A 425 -44.22 -19.81 -6.42
N ARG A 426 -44.52 -18.62 -5.88
CA ARG A 426 -45.86 -18.02 -5.79
C ARG A 426 -46.11 -16.91 -6.81
N MET A 427 -45.06 -16.38 -7.44
CA MET A 427 -45.21 -15.35 -8.47
C MET A 427 -46.01 -15.88 -9.68
N LYS A 428 -46.92 -15.03 -10.16
CA LYS A 428 -47.83 -15.34 -11.29
C LYS A 428 -47.52 -14.53 -12.55
N ASN A 429 -47.00 -13.31 -12.41
CA ASN A 429 -46.68 -12.45 -13.54
C ASN A 429 -45.30 -12.83 -14.11
N GLY A 430 -45.27 -13.30 -15.35
CA GLY A 430 -44.04 -13.73 -16.03
C GLY A 430 -42.96 -12.65 -16.13
N ASP A 431 -43.35 -11.39 -16.36
CA ASP A 431 -42.37 -10.30 -16.47
C ASP A 431 -41.80 -9.89 -15.10
N ASP A 432 -42.61 -9.97 -14.04
CA ASP A 432 -42.12 -9.76 -12.67
C ASP A 432 -41.17 -10.90 -12.26
N ILE A 433 -41.45 -12.15 -12.67
CA ILE A 433 -40.54 -13.29 -12.47
C ILE A 433 -39.21 -13.03 -13.19
N LEU A 434 -39.24 -12.59 -14.45
CA LEU A 434 -38.04 -12.29 -15.22
C LEU A 434 -37.18 -11.21 -14.54
N LEU A 435 -37.79 -10.09 -14.14
CA LEU A 435 -37.07 -9.01 -13.43
C LEU A 435 -36.47 -9.51 -12.10
N PHE A 436 -37.23 -10.30 -11.34
CA PHE A 436 -36.78 -10.85 -10.06
C PHE A 436 -35.62 -11.84 -10.22
N LEU A 437 -35.64 -12.67 -11.25
CA LEU A 437 -34.53 -13.57 -11.57
C LEU A 437 -33.28 -12.79 -11.98
N LEU A 438 -33.41 -11.73 -12.78
CA LEU A 438 -32.27 -10.89 -13.17
C LEU A 438 -31.69 -10.12 -11.98
N PHE A 439 -32.52 -9.65 -11.04
CA PHE A 439 -32.07 -9.11 -9.75
C PHE A 439 -31.24 -10.13 -8.96
N ALA A 440 -31.65 -11.39 -8.97
CA ALA A 440 -30.90 -12.45 -8.31
C ALA A 440 -29.55 -12.71 -9.00
N VAL A 441 -29.45 -12.59 -10.32
CA VAL A 441 -28.15 -12.65 -11.03
C VAL A 441 -27.24 -11.49 -10.61
N CYS A 442 -27.77 -10.26 -10.55
CA CYS A 442 -27.01 -9.09 -10.09
C CYS A 442 -26.44 -9.31 -8.67
N PHE A 443 -27.28 -9.81 -7.76
CA PHE A 443 -26.88 -10.03 -6.37
C PHE A 443 -25.92 -11.21 -6.22
N PHE A 444 -26.13 -12.29 -6.98
CA PHE A 444 -25.22 -13.44 -7.01
C PHE A 444 -23.84 -13.07 -7.53
N GLU A 445 -23.75 -12.21 -8.54
CA GLU A 445 -22.47 -11.76 -9.08
C GLU A 445 -21.62 -11.04 -8.02
N ILE A 446 -22.21 -10.06 -7.30
CA ILE A 446 -21.53 -9.36 -6.20
C ILE A 446 -21.10 -10.33 -5.09
N LEU A 447 -22.00 -11.24 -4.65
CA LEU A 447 -21.66 -12.23 -3.62
C LEU A 447 -20.55 -13.20 -4.09
N GLY A 448 -20.59 -13.62 -5.35
CA GLY A 448 -19.57 -14.47 -5.94
C GLY A 448 -18.20 -13.79 -5.96
N HIS A 449 -18.15 -12.51 -6.32
CA HIS A 449 -16.91 -11.75 -6.31
C HIS A 449 -16.39 -11.50 -4.88
N SER A 450 -17.28 -11.26 -3.90
CA SER A 450 -16.95 -11.18 -2.46
C SER A 450 -16.26 -12.41 -1.88
N ALA A 451 -16.31 -13.57 -2.55
CA ALA A 451 -15.58 -14.77 -2.13
C ALA A 451 -14.07 -14.70 -2.44
N THR A 452 -13.65 -13.80 -3.33
CA THR A 452 -12.25 -13.70 -3.80
C THR A 452 -11.70 -12.27 -3.84
N GLU A 453 -12.54 -11.31 -3.46
CA GLU A 453 -12.27 -9.88 -3.46
C GLU A 453 -13.18 -9.21 -2.40
N PHE A 454 -13.25 -7.88 -2.37
CA PHE A 454 -14.00 -7.10 -1.36
C PHE A 454 -14.92 -6.00 -1.95
N PRO A 455 -15.80 -6.31 -2.92
CA PRO A 455 -16.66 -5.30 -3.55
C PRO A 455 -17.61 -4.65 -2.55
N LEU A 456 -18.01 -5.32 -1.47
CA LEU A 456 -18.92 -4.75 -0.46
C LEU A 456 -18.27 -3.66 0.41
N GLN A 457 -16.97 -3.44 0.26
CA GLN A 457 -16.23 -2.37 0.93
C GLN A 457 -16.05 -1.14 0.02
N MET A 458 -16.51 -1.24 -1.24
CA MET A 458 -16.46 -0.19 -2.25
C MET A 458 -17.86 0.37 -2.50
N LEU A 459 -18.00 1.69 -2.39
CA LEU A 459 -19.31 2.33 -2.22
C LEU A 459 -20.35 2.14 -3.33
N PRO A 460 -20.01 2.25 -4.64
CA PRO A 460 -21.01 2.02 -5.68
C PRO A 460 -21.56 0.59 -5.62
N ASN A 461 -20.69 -0.38 -5.35
CA ASN A 461 -20.99 -1.81 -5.34
C ASN A 461 -21.78 -2.18 -4.07
N GLN A 462 -21.34 -1.69 -2.91
CA GLN A 462 -22.06 -1.87 -1.63
C GLN A 462 -23.45 -1.23 -1.67
N LEU A 463 -23.57 0.03 -2.13
CA LEU A 463 -24.85 0.72 -2.25
C LEU A 463 -25.79 -0.05 -3.18
N TRP A 464 -25.26 -0.54 -4.31
CA TRP A 464 -26.03 -1.34 -5.26
C TRP A 464 -26.49 -2.67 -4.67
N ALA A 465 -25.65 -3.38 -3.90
CA ALA A 465 -26.04 -4.60 -3.19
C ALA A 465 -27.19 -4.35 -2.19
N ILE A 466 -27.11 -3.26 -1.40
CA ILE A 466 -28.16 -2.87 -0.45
C ILE A 466 -29.47 -2.58 -1.20
N VAL A 467 -29.40 -1.86 -2.32
CA VAL A 467 -30.56 -1.54 -3.17
C VAL A 467 -31.18 -2.81 -3.76
N LEU A 468 -30.39 -3.70 -4.34
CA LEU A 468 -30.85 -4.96 -4.92
C LEU A 468 -31.59 -5.82 -3.89
N ALA A 469 -31.00 -6.02 -2.71
CA ALA A 469 -31.62 -6.78 -1.63
C ALA A 469 -32.90 -6.09 -1.15
N SER A 470 -32.86 -4.78 -0.88
CA SER A 470 -34.01 -4.05 -0.33
C SER A 470 -35.20 -4.03 -1.31
N VAL A 471 -34.95 -3.74 -2.58
CA VAL A 471 -36.00 -3.70 -3.61
C VAL A 471 -36.49 -5.12 -3.93
N GLY A 472 -35.58 -6.09 -4.08
CA GLY A 472 -35.90 -7.48 -4.41
C GLY A 472 -36.79 -8.16 -3.37
N PHE A 473 -36.57 -7.87 -2.08
CA PHE A 473 -37.35 -8.46 -0.97
C PHE A 473 -38.40 -7.51 -0.38
N GLY A 474 -38.61 -6.35 -1.02
CA GLY A 474 -39.62 -5.37 -0.66
C GLY A 474 -41.07 -5.82 -0.98
N PRO A 475 -42.08 -5.03 -0.55
CA PRO A 475 -43.50 -5.33 -0.70
C PRO A 475 -43.95 -5.57 -2.14
N TYR A 476 -43.30 -4.93 -3.13
CA TYR A 476 -43.67 -5.06 -4.53
C TYR A 476 -43.54 -6.50 -5.05
N PHE A 477 -42.41 -7.16 -4.76
CA PHE A 477 -42.19 -8.56 -5.11
C PHE A 477 -42.78 -9.50 -4.05
N ASN A 478 -42.65 -9.20 -2.76
CA ASN A 478 -43.17 -10.04 -1.68
C ASN A 478 -44.64 -9.75 -1.33
N ARG A 479 -45.53 -9.83 -2.32
CA ARG A 479 -46.95 -9.48 -2.18
C ARG A 479 -47.69 -10.35 -1.16
N GLU A 480 -47.27 -11.61 -1.01
CA GLU A 480 -47.84 -12.54 -0.02
C GLU A 480 -47.23 -12.37 1.39
N LYS A 481 -46.31 -11.41 1.59
CA LYS A 481 -45.64 -11.13 2.87
C LYS A 481 -45.00 -12.38 3.49
N ARG A 482 -44.38 -13.23 2.67
CA ARG A 482 -43.63 -14.41 3.15
C ARG A 482 -42.47 -13.93 4.01
N MET A 483 -42.31 -14.55 5.18
CA MET A 483 -41.22 -14.17 6.09
C MET A 483 -41.19 -12.67 6.40
N ALA A 484 -42.35 -12.01 6.36
CA ALA A 484 -42.48 -10.58 6.57
C ALA A 484 -43.78 -10.23 7.29
N LYS A 485 -43.78 -9.09 7.97
CA LYS A 485 -44.94 -8.53 8.65
C LYS A 485 -45.08 -7.06 8.29
N THR A 486 -46.32 -6.60 8.15
CA THR A 486 -46.64 -5.18 8.08
C THR A 486 -47.18 -4.78 9.44
N VAL A 487 -46.45 -3.92 10.15
CA VAL A 487 -46.75 -3.53 11.54
C VAL A 487 -47.24 -2.08 11.53
N SER A 488 -48.36 -1.80 12.20
CA SER A 488 -48.81 -0.42 12.41
C SER A 488 -48.03 0.19 13.56
N ILE A 489 -47.28 1.26 13.27
CA ILE A 489 -46.38 1.88 14.23
C ILE A 489 -47.04 3.13 14.85
N LYS A 490 -47.04 3.20 16.19
CA LYS A 490 -47.59 4.35 16.93
C LYS A 490 -46.76 5.61 16.67
N LYS A 491 -47.39 6.79 16.74
CA LYS A 491 -46.73 8.08 16.45
C LYS A 491 -45.45 8.30 17.27
N HIS A 492 -45.45 7.98 18.56
CA HIS A 492 -44.27 8.13 19.42
C HIS A 492 -43.11 7.19 19.03
N LEU A 493 -43.40 6.00 18.49
CA LEU A 493 -42.36 5.09 18.00
C LEU A 493 -41.74 5.59 16.69
N TRP A 494 -42.51 6.26 15.83
CA TRP A 494 -41.94 6.97 14.67
C TRP A 494 -41.07 8.15 15.09
N LEU A 495 -41.45 8.88 16.14
CA LEU A 495 -40.59 9.94 16.72
C LEU A 495 -39.31 9.35 17.33
N ALA A 496 -39.40 8.19 18.00
CA ALA A 496 -38.22 7.47 18.49
C ALA A 496 -37.31 6.99 17.34
N ALA A 497 -37.89 6.48 16.25
CA ALA A 497 -37.15 6.11 15.05
C ALA A 497 -36.46 7.32 14.40
N LEU A 498 -37.14 8.48 14.37
CA LEU A 498 -36.56 9.74 13.90
C LEU A 498 -35.35 10.15 14.77
N ALA A 499 -35.51 10.11 16.10
CA ALA A 499 -34.42 10.42 17.02
C ALA A 499 -33.24 9.43 16.87
N ALA A 500 -33.51 8.14 16.67
CA ALA A 500 -32.48 7.13 16.44
C ALA A 500 -31.73 7.37 15.12
N VAL A 501 -32.44 7.62 14.02
CA VAL A 501 -31.82 7.92 12.72
C VAL A 501 -30.99 9.20 12.77
N LEU A 502 -31.47 10.24 13.44
CA LEU A 502 -30.70 11.48 13.62
C LEU A 502 -29.48 11.26 14.52
N GLY A 503 -29.64 10.53 15.64
CA GLY A 503 -28.52 10.24 16.55
C GLY A 503 -27.42 9.42 15.88
N ILE A 504 -27.77 8.31 15.23
CA ILE A 504 -26.84 7.48 14.47
C ILE A 504 -26.23 8.30 13.33
N GLY A 505 -27.06 9.05 12.58
CA GLY A 505 -26.62 9.89 11.47
C GLY A 505 -25.62 10.98 11.89
N LEU A 506 -25.86 11.64 13.02
CA LEU A 506 -24.95 12.65 13.57
C LEU A 506 -23.63 12.04 14.04
N ILE A 507 -23.68 10.90 14.75
CA ILE A 507 -22.46 10.20 15.20
C ILE A 507 -21.64 9.74 14.00
N THR A 508 -22.25 8.99 13.07
CA THR A 508 -21.56 8.50 11.86
C THR A 508 -21.08 9.65 11.00
N GLY A 509 -21.87 10.72 10.85
CA GLY A 509 -21.50 11.90 10.09
C GLY A 509 -20.32 12.65 10.68
N TYR A 510 -20.27 12.78 12.01
CA TYR A 510 -19.14 13.37 12.74
C TYR A 510 -17.86 12.54 12.55
N LEU A 511 -17.93 11.22 12.74
CA LEU A 511 -16.77 10.34 12.55
C LEU A 511 -16.26 10.39 11.10
N LYS A 512 -17.16 10.32 10.12
CA LYS A 512 -16.82 10.41 8.69
C LYS A 512 -16.27 11.78 8.30
N TYR A 513 -16.74 12.86 8.91
CA TYR A 513 -16.16 14.19 8.75
C TYR A 513 -14.70 14.20 9.20
N HIS A 514 -14.41 13.69 10.39
CA HIS A 514 -13.06 13.61 10.92
C HIS A 514 -12.15 12.71 10.05
N SER A 515 -12.63 11.55 9.60
CA SER A 515 -11.86 10.70 8.67
C SER A 515 -11.60 11.37 7.32
N LEU A 516 -12.58 12.10 6.76
CA LEU A 516 -12.40 12.83 5.50
C LEU A 516 -11.33 13.91 5.62
N PHE A 517 -11.41 14.75 6.66
CA PHE A 517 -10.45 15.84 6.85
C PHE A 517 -9.07 15.33 7.23
N ALA A 518 -8.96 14.25 8.01
CA ALA A 518 -7.69 13.61 8.27
C ALA A 518 -6.98 13.19 6.97
N GLU A 519 -7.71 12.62 6.01
CA GLU A 519 -7.15 12.24 4.71
C GLU A 519 -6.82 13.45 3.82
N VAL A 520 -7.66 14.50 3.81
CA VAL A 520 -7.38 15.77 3.10
C VAL A 520 -6.05 16.35 3.57
N PHE A 521 -5.88 16.52 4.88
CA PHE A 521 -4.65 17.09 5.43
C PHE A 521 -3.44 16.16 5.25
N PHE A 522 -3.63 14.84 5.33
CA PHE A 522 -2.55 13.91 4.98
C PHE A 522 -2.09 14.08 3.54
N LYS A 523 -3.03 14.26 2.61
CA LYS A 523 -2.73 14.46 1.20
C LYS A 523 -1.99 15.77 0.94
N ASP A 524 -2.41 16.86 1.59
CA ASP A 524 -1.71 18.13 1.53
C ASP A 524 -0.29 17.98 2.08
N GLY A 525 -0.14 17.35 3.25
CA GLY A 525 1.16 17.07 3.86
C GLY A 525 2.06 16.22 2.96
N ASN A 526 1.54 15.15 2.38
CA ASN A 526 2.29 14.29 1.46
C ASN A 526 2.64 14.99 0.14
N THR A 527 1.84 15.96 -0.30
CA THR A 527 2.14 16.81 -1.46
C THR A 527 3.33 17.72 -1.15
N TYR A 528 3.35 18.38 0.00
CA TYR A 528 4.49 19.18 0.45
C TYR A 528 5.74 18.32 0.69
N TYR A 529 5.59 17.13 1.27
CA TYR A 529 6.67 16.16 1.39
C TYR A 529 7.25 15.76 0.03
N SER A 530 6.40 15.58 -0.98
CA SER A 530 6.87 15.31 -2.35
C SER A 530 7.61 16.49 -2.98
N TYR A 531 7.22 17.73 -2.64
CA TYR A 531 7.94 18.93 -3.05
C TYR A 531 9.30 19.05 -2.36
N LEU A 532 9.43 18.63 -1.09
CA LEU A 532 10.73 18.53 -0.41
C LEU A 532 11.67 17.63 -1.20
N SER A 533 11.25 16.41 -1.56
CA SER A 533 12.11 15.49 -2.32
C SER A 533 12.54 16.05 -3.69
N GLN A 534 11.69 16.87 -4.32
CA GLN A 534 12.03 17.56 -5.57
C GLN A 534 13.07 18.67 -5.36
N VAL A 535 12.94 19.44 -4.27
CA VAL A 535 13.92 20.45 -3.88
C VAL A 535 15.26 19.79 -3.52
N ASP A 536 15.25 18.70 -2.76
CA ASP A 536 16.45 17.93 -2.42
C ASP A 536 17.20 17.47 -3.69
N SER A 537 16.45 16.96 -4.68
CA SER A 537 17.02 16.56 -5.97
C SER A 537 17.61 17.75 -6.73
N ALA A 538 16.90 18.88 -6.75
CA ALA A 538 17.37 20.10 -7.41
C ALA A 538 18.61 20.70 -6.72
N GLN A 539 18.71 20.61 -5.40
CA GLN A 539 19.89 21.02 -4.63
C GLN A 539 21.08 20.12 -4.94
N ALA A 540 20.89 18.80 -5.01
CA ALA A 540 21.95 17.86 -5.39
C ALA A 540 22.46 18.13 -6.81
N ASP A 541 21.56 18.35 -7.78
CA ASP A 541 21.92 18.72 -9.15
C ASP A 541 22.68 20.05 -9.20
N LEU A 542 22.29 21.02 -8.38
CA LEU A 542 22.97 22.31 -8.29
C LEU A 542 24.37 22.18 -7.67
N ALA A 543 24.54 21.35 -6.64
CA ALA A 543 25.83 21.04 -6.04
C ALA A 543 26.78 20.36 -7.05
N ASN A 544 26.26 19.41 -7.85
CA ASN A 544 27.04 18.78 -8.92
C ASN A 544 27.50 19.80 -9.97
N LYS A 545 26.63 20.73 -10.38
CA LYS A 545 26.99 21.81 -11.31
C LYS A 545 28.03 22.75 -10.71
N GLU A 546 27.92 23.08 -9.44
CA GLU A 546 28.93 23.91 -8.77
C GLU A 546 30.31 23.24 -8.80
N GLN A 547 30.40 21.94 -8.54
CA GLN A 547 31.66 21.19 -8.64
C GLN A 547 32.22 21.21 -10.06
N GLU A 548 31.38 21.10 -11.08
CA GLU A 548 31.79 21.23 -12.48
C GLU A 548 32.39 22.61 -12.78
N TYR A 549 31.75 23.69 -12.32
CA TYR A 549 32.24 25.05 -12.53
C TYR A 549 33.49 25.38 -11.69
N LEU A 550 33.63 24.80 -10.49
CA LEU A 550 34.87 24.88 -9.70
C LEU A 550 36.04 24.22 -10.45
N ALA A 551 35.79 23.08 -11.10
CA ALA A 551 36.80 22.43 -11.93
C ALA A 551 37.17 23.29 -13.16
N LEU A 552 36.19 23.93 -13.81
CA LEU A 552 36.45 24.86 -14.91
C LEU A 552 37.24 26.10 -14.46
N GLN A 553 36.94 26.64 -13.28
CA GLN A 553 37.72 27.73 -12.68
C GLN A 553 39.16 27.29 -12.45
N GLY A 554 39.38 26.10 -11.87
CA GLY A 554 40.72 25.54 -11.71
C GLY A 554 41.46 25.37 -13.04
N GLN A 555 40.79 24.87 -14.08
CA GLN A 555 41.38 24.76 -15.43
C GLN A 555 41.73 26.13 -16.04
N LEU A 556 40.92 27.17 -15.80
CA LEU A 556 41.19 28.53 -16.25
C LEU A 556 42.41 29.13 -15.52
N GLU A 557 42.51 28.90 -14.21
CA GLU A 557 43.62 29.37 -13.37
C GLU A 557 44.95 28.75 -13.79
N HIS A 558 44.96 27.44 -14.06
CA HIS A 558 46.14 26.70 -14.50
C HIS A 558 46.36 26.75 -16.02
N ARG A 559 45.39 27.24 -16.79
CA ARG A 559 45.38 27.31 -18.27
C ARG A 559 45.60 25.95 -18.91
N GLU A 560 44.83 24.98 -18.46
CA GLU A 560 44.88 23.58 -18.90
C GLU A 560 43.50 23.12 -19.38
N GLY A 561 43.41 21.90 -19.94
CA GLY A 561 42.14 21.31 -20.40
C GLY A 561 41.39 22.20 -21.38
N ASN A 562 40.15 22.58 -21.02
CA ASN A 562 39.29 23.44 -21.84
C ASN A 562 39.87 24.85 -22.08
N TYR A 563 40.80 25.28 -21.22
CA TYR A 563 41.46 26.58 -21.29
C TYR A 563 42.96 26.47 -21.67
N ALA A 564 43.42 25.31 -22.17
CA ALA A 564 44.80 25.12 -22.66
C ALA A 564 45.18 26.11 -23.76
N GLY A 565 44.20 26.55 -24.56
CA GLY A 565 44.39 27.57 -25.58
C GLY A 565 44.78 28.95 -25.04
N PHE A 566 44.59 29.22 -23.74
CA PHE A 566 44.98 30.46 -23.06
C PHE A 566 46.39 30.40 -22.45
N ASN A 567 47.11 29.28 -22.61
CA ASN A 567 48.54 29.24 -22.32
C ASN A 567 49.26 30.32 -23.18
N PRO A 568 50.09 31.20 -22.59
CA PRO A 568 50.70 32.33 -23.30
C PRO A 568 51.42 31.93 -24.59
N ASP A 569 52.16 30.83 -24.58
CA ASP A 569 52.96 30.37 -25.71
C ASP A 569 52.06 29.81 -26.83
N VAL A 570 51.06 29.02 -26.45
CA VAL A 570 50.08 28.42 -27.38
C VAL A 570 49.22 29.51 -28.03
N TYR A 571 48.73 30.46 -27.23
CA TYR A 571 47.92 31.57 -27.69
C TYR A 571 48.72 32.49 -28.63
N MET A 572 49.98 32.77 -28.29
CA MET A 572 50.88 33.60 -29.09
C MET A 572 51.20 32.94 -30.43
N GLN A 573 51.49 31.63 -30.46
CA GLN A 573 51.68 30.90 -31.72
C GLN A 573 50.44 30.96 -32.61
N LYS A 574 49.25 30.74 -32.05
CA LYS A 574 47.98 30.75 -32.79
C LYS A 574 47.67 32.11 -33.42
N LYS A 575 47.88 33.21 -32.70
CA LYS A 575 47.61 34.58 -33.20
C LYS A 575 48.66 35.07 -34.20
N LEU A 576 49.89 34.56 -34.13
CA LEU A 576 50.98 34.91 -35.07
C LEU A 576 50.96 34.09 -36.37
N ALA A 577 50.39 32.88 -36.37
CA ALA A 577 50.36 31.98 -37.54
C ALA A 577 49.67 32.56 -38.79
N GLY A 578 48.85 33.62 -38.64
CA GLY A 578 48.18 34.32 -39.76
C GLY A 578 48.80 35.67 -40.13
N GLN A 579 49.94 36.07 -39.53
CA GLN A 579 50.57 37.36 -39.79
C GLN A 579 51.88 37.21 -40.56
N ASN A 580 52.23 38.19 -41.38
CA ASN A 580 53.46 38.17 -42.19
C ASN A 580 54.67 38.62 -41.35
N VAL A 581 54.99 37.84 -40.31
CA VAL A 581 55.96 38.15 -39.25
C VAL A 581 57.37 38.40 -39.80
N SER A 582 57.73 37.76 -40.91
CA SER A 582 59.03 37.91 -41.60
C SER A 582 59.26 39.28 -42.25
N ALA A 583 58.23 40.10 -42.42
CA ALA A 583 58.31 41.44 -43.01
C ALA A 583 58.26 42.58 -41.97
N MET A 584 58.17 42.28 -40.67
CA MET A 584 58.00 43.27 -39.61
C MET A 584 59.34 43.72 -39.00
N SER A 585 59.43 45.00 -38.59
CA SER A 585 60.57 45.50 -37.82
C SER A 585 60.58 44.95 -36.38
N PRO A 586 61.73 44.85 -35.69
CA PRO A 586 61.81 44.34 -34.32
C PRO A 586 60.90 45.09 -33.33
N ILE A 587 60.77 46.41 -33.51
CA ILE A 587 59.90 47.26 -32.68
C ILE A 587 58.42 46.93 -32.94
N ALA A 588 58.00 46.82 -34.21
CA ALA A 588 56.63 46.48 -34.58
C ALA A 588 56.23 45.09 -34.08
N LEU A 589 57.14 44.11 -34.15
CA LEU A 589 56.92 42.77 -33.61
C LEU A 589 56.76 42.77 -32.08
N SER A 590 57.56 43.57 -31.36
CA SER A 590 57.44 43.70 -29.90
C SER A 590 56.10 44.32 -29.47
N GLN A 591 55.64 45.36 -30.18
CA GLN A 591 54.35 46.02 -29.92
C GLN A 591 53.17 45.08 -30.21
N LEU A 592 53.27 44.29 -31.29
CA LEU A 592 52.27 43.28 -31.61
C LEU A 592 52.19 42.18 -30.53
N LYS A 593 53.33 41.68 -30.02
CA LYS A 593 53.34 40.69 -28.94
C LYS A 593 52.73 41.22 -27.64
N ILE A 594 53.05 42.47 -27.26
CA ILE A 594 52.43 43.14 -26.10
C ILE A 594 50.91 43.26 -26.28
N LYS A 595 50.46 43.65 -27.48
CA LYS A 595 49.03 43.72 -27.80
C LYS A 595 48.34 42.35 -27.68
N ILE A 596 48.95 41.29 -28.22
CA ILE A 596 48.42 39.92 -28.16
C ILE A 596 48.30 39.44 -26.70
N LEU A 597 49.29 39.73 -25.85
CA LEU A 597 49.22 39.38 -24.42
C LEU A 597 48.14 40.20 -23.70
N GLY A 598 47.99 41.49 -24.02
CA GLY A 598 46.91 42.31 -23.48
C GLY A 598 45.51 41.85 -23.93
N ASP A 599 45.39 41.32 -25.15
CA ASP A 599 44.13 40.72 -25.64
C ASP A 599 43.85 39.38 -24.95
N LEU A 600 44.88 38.56 -24.68
CA LEU A 600 44.77 37.33 -23.88
C LEU A 600 44.28 37.62 -22.46
N GLU A 601 44.85 38.62 -21.78
CA GLU A 601 44.43 39.00 -20.42
C GLU A 601 42.96 39.44 -20.40
N LYS A 602 42.51 40.22 -21.40
CA LYS A 602 41.10 40.59 -21.53
C LYS A 602 40.17 39.39 -21.76
N GLU A 603 40.57 38.43 -22.60
CA GLU A 603 39.78 37.21 -22.84
C GLU A 603 39.71 36.33 -21.58
N VAL A 604 40.81 36.21 -20.83
CA VAL A 604 40.85 35.48 -19.55
C VAL A 604 39.98 36.17 -18.49
N ASP A 605 40.06 37.50 -18.36
CA ASP A 605 39.25 38.26 -17.42
C ASP A 605 37.76 38.20 -17.77
N ALA A 606 37.41 38.18 -19.06
CA ALA A 606 36.02 37.96 -19.50
C ALA A 606 35.49 36.59 -19.07
N GLU A 607 36.29 35.52 -19.22
CA GLU A 607 35.90 34.18 -18.74
C GLU A 607 35.83 34.12 -17.20
N LYS A 608 36.73 34.80 -16.47
CA LYS A 608 36.63 34.92 -15.00
C LYS A 608 35.34 35.61 -14.56
N GLN A 609 34.96 36.71 -15.21
CA GLN A 609 33.72 37.43 -14.91
C GLN A 609 32.48 36.58 -15.21
N LYS A 610 32.52 35.80 -16.30
CA LYS A 610 31.46 34.85 -16.65
C LYS A 610 31.32 33.76 -15.58
N LEU A 611 32.42 33.16 -15.12
CA LEU A 611 32.40 32.18 -14.03
C LEU A 611 31.90 32.80 -12.72
N ALA A 612 32.34 34.01 -12.36
CA ALA A 612 31.85 34.73 -11.19
C ALA A 612 30.33 35.00 -11.24
N SER A 613 29.80 35.35 -12.42
CA SER A 613 28.36 35.52 -12.63
C SER A 613 27.60 34.19 -12.43
N ILE A 614 28.15 33.09 -12.93
CA ILE A 614 27.57 31.74 -12.76
C ILE A 614 27.55 31.35 -11.28
N PHE A 615 28.65 31.56 -10.54
CA PHE A 615 28.69 31.29 -9.09
C PHE A 615 27.67 32.13 -8.32
N SER A 616 27.49 33.41 -8.67
CA SER A 616 26.44 34.25 -8.07
C SER A 616 25.03 33.71 -8.35
N GLN A 617 24.77 33.19 -9.57
CA GLN A 617 23.49 32.56 -9.89
C GLN A 617 23.27 31.25 -9.12
N ILE A 618 24.32 30.44 -8.95
CA ILE A 618 24.28 29.23 -8.14
C ILE A 618 23.93 29.59 -6.69
N GLU A 619 24.60 30.58 -6.11
CA GLU A 619 24.38 30.99 -4.71
C GLU A 619 22.94 31.51 -4.50
N ASN A 620 22.44 32.34 -5.41
CA ASN A 620 21.05 32.80 -5.35
C ASN A 620 20.04 31.64 -5.41
N LYS A 621 20.30 30.62 -6.24
CA LYS A 621 19.45 29.43 -6.31
C LYS A 621 19.54 28.55 -5.07
N LYS A 622 20.71 28.46 -4.43
CA LYS A 622 20.85 27.75 -3.14
C LYS A 622 19.98 28.38 -2.07
N ILE A 623 20.02 29.71 -1.95
CA ILE A 623 19.18 30.47 -1.01
C ILE A 623 17.68 30.27 -1.32
N GLU A 624 17.30 30.33 -2.60
CA GLU A 624 15.93 30.08 -3.05
C GLU A 624 15.46 28.68 -2.63
N TYR A 625 16.24 27.64 -2.95
CA TYR A 625 15.92 26.26 -2.61
C TYR A 625 15.87 26.02 -1.10
N GLN A 626 16.76 26.63 -0.31
CA GLN A 626 16.71 26.53 1.15
C GLN A 626 15.42 27.15 1.71
N GLY A 627 15.02 28.34 1.22
CA GLY A 627 13.76 28.98 1.63
C GLY A 627 12.52 28.17 1.25
N LEU A 628 12.52 27.57 0.05
CA LEU A 628 11.47 26.65 -0.39
C LEU A 628 11.43 25.39 0.49
N SER A 629 12.58 24.79 0.80
CA SER A 629 12.65 23.60 1.65
C SER A 629 12.07 23.86 3.04
N GLN A 630 12.46 24.97 3.69
CA GLN A 630 11.90 25.35 4.99
C GLN A 630 10.38 25.53 4.94
N THR A 631 9.87 26.16 3.87
CA THR A 631 8.43 26.40 3.70
C THR A 631 7.67 25.08 3.52
N TYR A 632 8.19 24.17 2.68
CA TYR A 632 7.56 22.87 2.45
C TYR A 632 7.66 21.95 3.67
N TYR A 633 8.76 22.01 4.43
CA TYR A 633 8.91 21.29 5.70
C TYR A 633 7.84 21.71 6.71
N LEU A 634 7.72 23.01 6.98
CA LEU A 634 6.72 23.53 7.93
C LEU A 634 5.29 23.22 7.47
N SER A 635 5.01 23.37 6.17
CA SER A 635 3.68 23.07 5.61
C SER A 635 3.34 21.59 5.68
N ALA A 636 4.32 20.70 5.45
CA ALA A 636 4.15 19.26 5.58
C ALA A 636 3.86 18.86 7.03
N LEU A 637 4.67 19.35 7.98
CA LEU A 637 4.50 19.07 9.40
C LEU A 637 3.13 19.54 9.92
N ASP A 638 2.76 20.80 9.68
CA ASP A 638 1.46 21.36 10.08
C ASP A 638 0.27 20.57 9.50
N SER A 639 0.38 20.15 8.23
CA SER A 639 -0.66 19.35 7.59
C SER A 639 -0.77 17.94 8.20
N PHE A 640 0.36 17.27 8.47
CA PHE A 640 0.32 15.97 9.12
C PHE A 640 -0.18 16.04 10.56
N GLU A 641 0.16 17.10 11.30
CA GLU A 641 -0.35 17.34 12.65
C GLU A 641 -1.86 17.61 12.66
N LYS A 642 -2.36 18.41 11.71
CA LYS A 642 -3.82 18.60 11.52
C LYS A 642 -4.51 17.29 11.20
N SER A 643 -3.88 16.43 10.40
CA SER A 643 -4.42 15.10 10.06
C SER A 643 -4.61 14.22 11.30
N ILE A 644 -3.58 14.06 12.13
CA ILE A 644 -3.68 13.28 13.38
C ILE A 644 -4.56 13.96 14.42
N GLY A 645 -4.63 15.30 14.43
CA GLY A 645 -5.56 16.05 15.26
C GLY A 645 -7.03 15.80 14.92
N HIS A 646 -7.34 15.52 13.64
CA HIS A 646 -8.68 15.11 13.23
C HIS A 646 -8.98 13.64 13.55
N LEU A 647 -8.04 12.73 13.25
CA LEU A 647 -8.21 11.31 13.50
C LEU A 647 -6.85 10.64 13.78
N PRO A 648 -6.48 10.40 15.04
CA PRO A 648 -5.21 9.74 15.38
C PRO A 648 -5.07 8.32 14.79
N ALA A 649 -6.21 7.62 14.61
CA ALA A 649 -6.24 6.31 13.95
C ALA A 649 -5.83 6.36 12.46
N PHE A 650 -5.70 7.55 11.87
CA PHE A 650 -5.12 7.76 10.55
C PHE A 650 -3.58 7.72 10.63
N GLY A 651 -3.03 6.57 11.01
CA GLY A 651 -1.64 6.46 11.44
C GLY A 651 -0.55 6.72 10.38
N LYS A 652 -0.92 6.84 9.10
CA LYS A 652 0.01 7.24 8.03
C LYS A 652 0.70 8.58 8.34
N SER A 653 -0.03 9.53 8.91
CA SER A 653 0.52 10.85 9.23
C SER A 653 1.62 10.76 10.30
N PHE A 654 1.48 9.88 11.29
CA PHE A 654 2.56 9.62 12.26
C PHE A 654 3.84 9.11 11.59
N PHE A 655 3.72 8.18 10.64
CA PHE A 655 4.87 7.64 9.89
C PHE A 655 5.60 8.73 9.11
N TYR A 656 4.88 9.62 8.42
CA TYR A 656 5.51 10.71 7.67
C TYR A 656 6.08 11.79 8.59
N ILE A 657 5.47 12.06 9.74
CA ILE A 657 6.05 12.92 10.77
C ILE A 657 7.38 12.33 11.23
N ALA A 658 7.42 11.03 11.57
CA ALA A 658 8.65 10.33 11.96
C ALA A 658 9.78 10.51 10.92
N LEU A 659 9.46 10.38 9.63
CA LEU A 659 10.42 10.58 8.54
C LEU A 659 10.97 12.01 8.46
N ILE A 660 10.16 13.04 8.73
CA ILE A 660 10.61 14.43 8.62
C ILE A 660 11.29 14.94 9.91
N MET A 661 11.17 14.23 11.03
CA MET A 661 11.77 14.63 12.32
C MET A 661 13.30 14.68 12.33
N VAL A 662 13.95 13.98 11.40
CA VAL A 662 15.43 13.94 11.27
C VAL A 662 15.98 14.93 10.24
N ARG A 663 15.12 15.78 9.67
CA ARG A 663 15.50 16.64 8.55
C ARG A 663 16.36 17.86 8.95
N PRO A 664 17.26 18.33 8.06
CA PRO A 664 18.10 19.50 8.31
C PRO A 664 17.30 20.77 8.65
N GLU A 665 16.15 20.98 8.02
CA GLU A 665 15.28 22.15 8.24
C GLU A 665 14.84 22.28 9.72
N ARG A 666 14.62 21.14 10.38
CA ARG A 666 14.30 21.11 11.82
C ARG A 666 15.51 21.52 12.66
N LYS A 667 16.69 20.98 12.34
CA LYS A 667 17.94 21.31 13.05
C LYS A 667 18.27 22.78 12.92
N GLU A 668 18.19 23.33 11.71
CA GLU A 668 18.43 24.75 11.43
C GLU A 668 17.49 25.65 12.23
N ALA A 669 16.20 25.29 12.31
CA ALA A 669 15.24 26.04 13.12
C ALA A 669 15.60 26.05 14.61
N LYS A 670 16.00 24.89 15.18
CA LYS A 670 16.40 24.79 16.59
C LYS A 670 17.71 25.54 16.89
N VAL A 671 18.70 25.42 16.01
CA VAL A 671 19.97 26.15 16.13
C VAL A 671 19.74 27.66 16.01
N SER A 672 18.85 28.09 15.11
CA SER A 672 18.47 29.49 14.97
C SER A 672 17.77 30.02 16.22
N GLU A 673 16.83 29.26 16.81
CA GLU A 673 16.19 29.60 18.08
C GLU A 673 17.22 29.75 19.21
N PHE A 674 18.20 28.85 19.28
CA PHE A 674 19.29 28.92 20.24
C PHE A 674 20.14 30.18 20.05
N ASN A 675 20.60 30.45 18.83
CA ASN A 675 21.47 31.60 18.53
C ASN A 675 20.79 32.96 18.74
N GLN A 676 19.47 33.04 18.58
CA GLN A 676 18.69 34.28 18.75
C GLN A 676 18.11 34.44 20.17
N GLY A 677 18.12 33.37 20.96
CA GLY A 677 17.53 33.35 22.30
C GLY A 677 18.27 34.25 23.27
N LYS A 678 17.55 35.04 24.08
CA LYS A 678 18.15 35.85 25.15
C LYS A 678 18.62 35.02 26.34
N ASP A 679 17.95 33.89 26.58
CA ASP A 679 18.27 32.93 27.65
C ASP A 679 18.52 31.56 27.02
N HIS A 680 19.78 31.28 26.71
CA HIS A 680 20.17 30.01 26.10
C HIS A 680 19.85 28.80 26.98
N MET A 681 19.89 28.94 28.31
CA MET A 681 19.60 27.81 29.22
C MET A 681 18.12 27.44 29.19
N SER A 682 17.23 28.42 29.09
CA SER A 682 15.80 28.18 28.90
C SER A 682 15.52 27.48 27.55
N VAL A 683 16.19 27.91 26.47
CA VAL A 683 16.06 27.25 25.15
C VAL A 683 16.53 25.80 25.20
N LEU A 684 17.67 25.53 25.82
CA LEU A 684 18.18 24.16 25.97
C LEU A 684 17.25 23.30 26.85
N SER A 685 16.79 23.83 27.98
CA SER A 685 15.82 23.13 28.84
C SER A 685 14.55 22.78 28.07
N LYS A 686 14.08 23.68 27.20
CA LYS A 686 12.90 23.46 26.37
C LYS A 686 13.04 22.25 25.45
N HIS A 687 14.21 22.08 24.83
CA HIS A 687 14.44 21.04 23.82
C HIS A 687 14.81 19.67 24.40
N PHE A 688 15.45 19.61 25.57
CA PHE A 688 16.02 18.37 26.10
C PHE A 688 15.36 17.87 27.39
N VAL A 689 14.54 18.69 28.07
CA VAL A 689 13.94 18.34 29.36
C VAL A 689 12.42 18.44 29.35
N THR A 690 11.85 19.43 28.63
CA THR A 690 10.40 19.65 28.65
C THR A 690 9.70 19.05 27.44
N ASP A 691 8.44 18.62 27.64
CA ASP A 691 7.57 18.26 26.53
C ASP A 691 7.17 19.49 25.73
N THR A 692 7.58 19.52 24.46
CA THR A 692 7.26 20.59 23.52
C THR A 692 5.99 20.30 22.73
N GLU A 693 5.49 21.30 22.01
CA GLU A 693 4.34 21.13 21.13
C GLU A 693 4.62 20.11 20.00
N GLU A 694 5.86 20.03 19.51
CA GLU A 694 6.28 19.15 18.40
C GLU A 694 6.14 17.65 18.73
N VAL A 695 6.22 17.28 20.00
CA VAL A 695 6.19 15.90 20.49
C VAL A 695 4.87 15.55 21.19
N ARG A 696 3.89 16.47 21.16
CA ARG A 696 2.60 16.31 21.88
C ARG A 696 1.82 15.06 21.46
N HIS A 697 2.02 14.62 20.23
CA HIS A 697 1.30 13.48 19.64
C HIS A 697 2.01 12.15 19.84
N ILE A 698 3.28 12.15 20.28
CA ILE A 698 3.99 10.94 20.70
C ILE A 698 3.31 10.42 21.97
N LEU A 699 3.07 9.11 22.06
CA LEU A 699 2.50 8.52 23.26
C LEU A 699 3.46 8.71 24.46
N PRO A 700 2.96 9.04 25.67
CA PRO A 700 3.82 9.32 26.81
C PRO A 700 4.81 8.20 27.15
N GLU A 701 4.43 6.94 26.93
CA GLU A 701 5.30 5.77 27.17
C GLU A 701 6.50 5.66 26.22
N TYR A 702 6.50 6.38 25.09
CA TYR A 702 7.58 6.38 24.10
C TYR A 702 8.43 7.65 24.13
N ARG A 703 8.14 8.64 24.96
CA ARG A 703 8.88 9.92 24.95
C ARG A 703 10.22 9.78 25.65
N ASP A 704 11.26 9.45 24.90
CA ASP A 704 12.60 9.26 25.43
C ASP A 704 13.42 10.56 25.42
N ARG A 705 14.07 10.85 26.55
CA ARG A 705 14.96 12.02 26.74
C ARG A 705 16.37 11.56 27.05
N LEU A 706 17.09 11.15 26.00
CA LEU A 706 18.44 10.60 26.15
C LEU A 706 19.45 11.59 26.78
N LEU A 707 19.20 12.90 26.67
CA LEU A 707 20.13 13.98 27.03
C LEU A 707 19.70 14.79 28.25
N GLU A 708 18.70 14.32 29.01
CA GLU A 708 18.22 15.02 30.21
C GLU A 708 19.34 15.12 31.27
N GLU A 709 20.09 14.04 31.46
CA GLU A 709 21.21 14.00 32.40
C GLU A 709 22.37 14.90 31.95
N ASP A 710 22.68 14.90 30.66
CA ASP A 710 23.68 15.77 30.05
C ASP A 710 23.35 17.24 30.30
N PHE A 711 22.10 17.64 30.08
CA PHE A 711 21.63 19.00 30.37
C PHE A 711 21.77 19.34 31.85
N SER A 712 21.46 18.40 32.74
CA SER A 712 21.60 18.57 34.20
C SER A 712 23.05 18.85 34.59
N VAL A 713 24.00 18.07 34.05
CA VAL A 713 25.44 18.27 34.27
C VAL A 713 25.92 19.59 33.65
N PHE A 714 25.51 19.89 32.42
CA PHE A 714 25.81 21.15 31.72
C PHE A 714 25.37 22.36 32.55
N SER A 715 24.13 22.35 33.05
CA SER A 715 23.58 23.40 33.92
C SER A 715 24.37 23.53 35.24
N GLY A 716 24.78 22.41 35.82
CA GLY A 716 25.63 22.38 37.01
C GLY A 716 27.01 23.03 36.79
N LEU A 717 27.65 22.77 35.65
CA LEU A 717 28.96 23.33 35.32
C LEU A 717 28.91 24.84 35.06
N ILE A 718 27.85 25.33 34.43
CA ILE A 718 27.61 26.77 34.30
C ILE A 718 27.51 27.43 35.69
N LYS A 719 26.77 26.82 36.62
CA LYS A 719 26.66 27.31 38.01
C LYS A 719 27.99 27.25 38.76
N ALA A 720 28.87 26.31 38.39
CA ALA A 720 30.22 26.19 38.93
C ALA A 720 31.22 27.18 38.32
N GLY A 721 30.80 28.01 37.35
CA GLY A 721 31.61 29.08 36.76
C GLY A 721 32.37 28.70 35.49
N VAL A 722 32.08 27.55 34.88
CA VAL A 722 32.68 27.17 33.58
C VAL A 722 32.11 28.06 32.46
N PRO A 723 32.95 28.61 31.56
CA PRO A 723 32.48 29.44 30.46
C PRO A 723 31.50 28.69 29.56
N PHE A 724 30.40 29.35 29.19
CA PHE A 724 29.35 28.75 28.38
C PHE A 724 29.84 28.26 27.02
N GLN A 725 30.70 29.03 26.34
CA GLN A 725 31.23 28.66 25.03
C GLN A 725 32.11 27.40 25.09
N ASP A 726 32.92 27.27 26.14
CA ASP A 726 33.76 26.10 26.36
C ASP A 726 32.92 24.83 26.54
N LEU A 727 31.74 24.94 27.16
CA LEU A 727 30.79 23.83 27.26
C LEU A 727 30.08 23.56 25.93
N VAL A 728 29.67 24.58 25.17
CA VAL A 728 29.05 24.41 23.85
C VAL A 728 29.96 23.60 22.92
N ASP A 729 31.24 23.95 22.87
CA ASP A 729 32.23 23.29 22.02
C ASP A 729 32.66 21.93 22.60
N GLY A 730 32.90 21.88 23.92
CA GLY A 730 33.33 20.67 24.62
C GLY A 730 32.29 19.55 24.63
N PHE A 731 31.02 19.90 24.76
CA PHE A 731 29.90 18.95 24.79
C PHE A 731 29.29 18.73 23.41
N LYS A 732 29.84 19.37 22.37
CA LYS A 732 29.34 19.29 20.99
C LYS A 732 27.84 19.52 20.91
N LEU A 733 27.35 20.65 21.40
CA LEU A 733 25.91 20.91 21.52
C LEU A 733 25.11 20.70 20.22
N SER A 734 25.71 20.87 19.04
CA SER A 734 25.09 20.55 17.75
C SER A 734 24.67 19.07 17.64
N LEU A 735 25.48 18.16 18.20
CA LEU A 735 25.26 16.71 18.24
C LEU A 735 24.09 16.34 19.14
N TRP A 736 23.81 17.13 20.19
CA TRP A 736 22.64 16.93 21.04
C TRP A 736 21.33 17.02 20.24
N TYR A 737 21.25 18.00 19.35
CA TYR A 737 20.09 18.13 18.47
C TYR A 737 19.97 16.91 17.54
N ASP A 738 21.08 16.40 16.98
CA ASP A 738 21.04 15.21 16.12
C ASP A 738 20.54 13.97 16.88
N ILE A 739 21.02 13.76 18.12
CA ILE A 739 20.61 12.63 18.98
C ILE A 739 19.11 12.73 19.30
N GLN A 740 18.66 13.87 19.84
CA GLN A 740 17.25 14.02 20.24
C GLN A 740 16.32 14.01 19.03
N MET A 741 16.72 14.54 17.87
CA MET A 741 15.90 14.49 16.65
C MET A 741 15.71 13.06 16.13
N ASN A 742 16.74 12.23 16.18
CA ASN A 742 16.65 10.82 15.81
C ASN A 742 15.86 10.00 16.84
N GLN A 743 15.98 10.33 18.14
CA GLN A 743 15.13 9.71 19.16
C GLN A 743 13.65 10.09 18.97
N ASP A 744 13.33 11.38 18.81
CA ASP A 744 11.94 11.82 18.56
C ASP A 744 11.34 11.13 17.31
N SER A 745 12.17 10.86 16.29
CA SER A 745 11.77 10.11 15.10
C SER A 745 11.42 8.64 15.43
N LEU A 746 12.25 7.96 16.23
CA LEU A 746 11.97 6.61 16.74
C LEU A 746 10.68 6.57 17.55
N ASP A 747 10.51 7.48 18.49
CA ASP A 747 9.33 7.59 19.36
C ASP A 747 8.04 7.78 18.54
N TYR A 748 8.12 8.56 17.45
CA TYR A 748 7.04 8.74 16.50
C TYR A 748 6.76 7.47 15.66
N PHE A 749 7.78 6.71 15.27
CA PHE A 749 7.59 5.41 14.63
C PHE A 749 6.92 4.41 15.56
N GLU A 750 7.33 4.33 16.83
CA GLU A 750 6.69 3.46 17.83
C GLU A 750 5.22 3.84 18.06
N THR A 751 4.95 5.14 18.13
CA THR A 751 3.58 5.66 18.18
C THR A 751 2.79 5.29 16.90
N SER A 752 3.42 5.40 15.72
CA SER A 752 2.82 5.05 14.44
C SER A 752 2.43 3.57 14.38
N LEU A 753 3.28 2.66 14.88
CA LEU A 753 3.03 1.21 14.87
C LEU A 753 1.77 0.81 15.66
N LYS A 754 1.29 1.65 16.59
CA LYS A 754 0.00 1.42 17.26
C LYS A 754 -1.20 1.59 16.33
N VAL A 755 -1.07 2.35 15.24
CA VAL A 755 -2.21 2.75 14.41
C VAL A 755 -1.99 2.53 12.91
N PHE A 756 -0.78 2.15 12.50
CA PHE A 756 -0.41 1.95 11.12
C PHE A 756 0.69 0.89 10.97
N SER A 757 0.39 -0.10 10.13
CA SER A 757 1.32 -1.16 9.73
C SER A 757 1.96 -0.80 8.38
N GLU A 758 3.28 -0.62 8.37
CA GLU A 758 4.12 -0.40 7.19
C GLU A 758 5.44 -1.19 7.33
N LYS A 759 5.75 -1.98 6.31
CA LYS A 759 6.89 -2.94 6.30
C LYS A 759 8.26 -2.30 6.53
N ASN A 760 8.51 -1.12 5.96
CA ASN A 760 9.79 -0.41 6.02
C ASN A 760 10.03 0.24 7.38
N THR A 761 9.00 0.45 8.21
CA THR A 761 9.14 1.06 9.53
C THR A 761 10.24 0.39 10.34
N PHE A 762 10.21 -0.94 10.46
CA PHE A 762 11.19 -1.69 11.26
C PHE A 762 12.64 -1.56 10.72
N ARG A 763 12.80 -1.64 9.39
CA ARG A 763 14.11 -1.43 8.74
C ARG A 763 14.65 -0.01 8.97
N ILE A 764 13.78 1.00 8.94
CA ILE A 764 14.16 2.39 9.20
C ILE A 764 14.54 2.58 10.67
N MET A 765 13.76 2.04 11.61
CA MET A 765 14.05 2.12 13.04
C MET A 765 15.40 1.48 13.39
N GLY A 766 15.72 0.31 12.82
CA GLY A 766 17.04 -0.30 12.99
C GLY A 766 18.19 0.61 12.53
N LYS A 767 18.03 1.30 11.39
CA LYS A 767 19.00 2.30 10.91
C LYS A 767 19.12 3.49 11.84
N SER A 768 18.00 4.01 12.35
CA SER A 768 18.00 5.13 13.29
C SER A 768 18.71 4.78 14.60
N CYS A 769 18.54 3.56 15.13
CA CYS A 769 19.30 3.07 16.29
C CYS A 769 20.81 3.08 16.01
N LEU A 770 21.26 2.60 14.84
CA LEU A 770 22.68 2.63 14.45
C LEU A 770 23.24 4.07 14.40
N GLN A 771 22.43 4.99 13.89
CA GLN A 771 22.80 6.40 13.79
C GLN A 771 22.96 7.02 15.19
N ILE A 772 22.02 6.77 16.11
CA ILE A 772 22.09 7.23 17.50
C ILE A 772 23.32 6.64 18.20
N ILE A 773 23.61 5.35 18.03
CA ILE A 773 24.82 4.71 18.59
C ILE A 773 26.08 5.43 18.12
N SER A 774 26.15 5.80 16.84
CA SER A 774 27.30 6.50 16.27
C SER A 774 27.47 7.89 16.91
N TYR A 775 26.38 8.63 17.11
CA TYR A 775 26.40 9.92 17.80
C TYR A 775 26.79 9.80 19.27
N LEU A 776 26.27 8.82 20.00
CA LEU A 776 26.62 8.60 21.41
C LEU A 776 28.10 8.24 21.58
N ARG A 777 28.67 7.43 20.67
CA ARG A 777 30.12 7.13 20.66
C ARG A 777 30.96 8.39 20.44
N GLU A 778 30.51 9.27 19.55
CA GLU A 778 31.17 10.55 19.31
C GLU A 778 31.09 11.47 20.54
N LEU A 779 29.95 11.50 21.23
CA LEU A 779 29.74 12.28 22.44
C LEU A 779 30.59 11.77 23.61
N ILE A 780 30.65 10.45 23.82
CA ILE A 780 31.55 9.81 24.80
C ILE A 780 33.00 10.21 24.53
N SER A 781 33.43 10.20 23.26
CA SER A 781 34.79 10.60 22.88
C SER A 781 35.05 12.07 23.23
N ALA A 782 34.07 12.96 23.04
CA ALA A 782 34.17 14.36 23.45
C ALA A 782 34.27 14.52 24.96
N TYR A 783 33.47 13.78 25.74
CA TYR A 783 33.52 13.81 27.21
C TYR A 783 34.84 13.29 27.78
N ARG A 784 35.43 12.26 27.17
CA ARG A 784 36.78 11.78 27.56
C ARG A 784 37.83 12.89 27.38
N VAL A 785 37.87 13.50 26.19
CA VAL A 785 38.80 14.59 25.89
C VAL A 785 38.58 15.79 26.81
N TRP A 786 37.32 16.13 27.11
CA TRP A 786 37.01 17.25 28.00
C TRP A 786 37.39 16.96 29.46
N ALA A 787 37.17 15.74 29.94
CA ALA A 787 37.56 15.29 31.28
C ALA A 787 39.08 15.31 31.47
N GLU A 788 39.85 14.91 30.46
CA GLU A 788 41.32 14.98 30.48
C GLU A 788 41.83 16.42 30.61
N ARG A 789 41.13 17.38 29.99
CA ARG A 789 41.46 18.81 30.06
C ARG A 789 41.01 19.47 31.36
N ASN A 790 39.98 18.92 32.03
CA ASN A 790 39.37 19.49 33.24
C ASN A 790 39.21 18.40 34.33
N PRO A 791 40.31 17.95 34.97
CA PRO A 791 40.30 16.82 35.91
C PRO A 791 39.35 17.00 37.10
N GLU A 792 39.10 18.23 37.54
CA GLU A 792 38.19 18.58 38.64
C GLU A 792 36.73 18.16 38.39
N TYR A 793 36.35 17.99 37.11
CA TYR A 793 35.00 17.59 36.70
C TYR A 793 34.96 16.19 36.06
N ALA A 794 36.08 15.46 36.08
CA ALA A 794 36.19 14.14 35.45
C ALA A 794 35.16 13.13 35.98
N THR A 795 34.79 13.22 37.26
CA THR A 795 33.76 12.35 37.85
C THR A 795 32.39 12.56 37.20
N SER A 796 32.02 13.81 36.91
CA SER A 796 30.75 14.12 36.23
C SER A 796 30.74 13.60 34.80
N MET A 797 31.88 13.72 34.09
CA MET A 797 32.00 13.21 32.72
C MET A 797 31.99 11.67 32.69
N GLN A 798 32.67 11.04 33.63
CA GLN A 798 32.66 9.58 33.76
C GLN A 798 31.25 9.04 34.00
N ARG A 799 30.44 9.77 34.77
CA ARG A 799 29.02 9.43 34.97
C ARG A 799 28.24 9.47 33.65
N LEU A 800 28.37 10.54 32.86
CA LEU A 800 27.72 10.63 31.53
C LEU A 800 28.21 9.55 30.57
N ILE A 801 29.52 9.27 30.56
CA ILE A 801 30.12 8.22 29.73
C ILE A 801 29.48 6.86 30.06
N VAL A 802 29.37 6.50 31.34
CA VAL A 802 28.77 5.24 31.78
C VAL A 802 27.30 5.16 31.39
N GLU A 803 26.53 6.26 31.52
CA GLU A 803 25.12 6.25 31.11
C GLU A 803 24.98 6.10 29.58
N HIS A 804 25.78 6.80 28.77
CA HIS A 804 25.73 6.63 27.32
C HIS A 804 26.24 5.26 26.86
N GLU A 805 27.22 4.66 27.54
CA GLU A 805 27.63 3.27 27.28
C GLU A 805 26.47 2.29 27.53
N LYS A 806 25.65 2.54 28.55
CA LYS A 806 24.41 1.79 28.81
C LYS A 806 23.34 2.07 27.75
N GLN A 807 23.10 3.32 27.37
CA GLN A 807 22.17 3.68 26.29
C GLN A 807 22.57 3.02 24.95
N ILE A 808 23.87 2.99 24.62
CA ILE A 808 24.38 2.28 23.43
C ILE A 808 24.02 0.81 23.48
N LYS A 809 24.21 0.13 24.61
CA LYS A 809 23.84 -1.29 24.77
C LYS A 809 22.34 -1.49 24.54
N THR A 810 21.49 -0.62 25.10
CA THR A 810 20.04 -0.65 24.86
C THR A 810 19.72 -0.47 23.37
N LYS A 811 20.31 0.53 22.71
CA LYS A 811 20.07 0.78 21.27
C LYS A 811 20.58 -0.33 20.36
N ILE A 812 21.61 -1.08 20.75
CA ILE A 812 22.03 -2.28 20.02
C ILE A 812 20.94 -3.36 20.09
N VAL A 813 20.36 -3.60 21.27
CA VAL A 813 19.27 -4.57 21.45
C VAL A 813 18.02 -4.14 20.68
N GLU A 814 17.65 -2.86 20.73
CA GLU A 814 16.54 -2.31 19.93
C GLU A 814 16.78 -2.49 18.43
N LEU A 815 17.98 -2.15 17.93
CA LEU A 815 18.35 -2.35 16.53
C LEU A 815 18.13 -3.80 16.11
N GLN A 816 18.63 -4.74 16.92
CA GLN A 816 18.48 -6.16 16.63
C GLN A 816 17.01 -6.57 16.60
N THR A 817 16.22 -6.14 17.59
CA THR A 817 14.78 -6.39 17.68
C THR A 817 14.04 -5.88 16.45
N TRP A 818 14.32 -4.65 16.01
CA TRP A 818 13.68 -4.06 14.84
C TRP A 818 14.07 -4.77 13.55
N MET A 819 15.35 -5.09 13.36
CA MET A 819 15.79 -5.80 12.17
C MET A 819 15.28 -7.25 12.13
N ASP A 820 15.23 -7.93 13.27
CA ASP A 820 14.61 -9.26 13.38
C ASP A 820 13.13 -9.22 13.03
N THR A 821 12.41 -8.21 13.53
CA THR A 821 10.99 -8.00 13.20
C THR A 821 10.80 -7.70 11.71
N ALA A 822 11.72 -6.96 11.09
CA ALA A 822 11.70 -6.70 9.65
C ALA A 822 11.85 -8.00 8.84
N LEU A 823 12.80 -8.86 9.20
CA LEU A 823 13.02 -10.16 8.56
C LEU A 823 11.85 -11.13 8.81
N TYR A 824 11.26 -11.11 10.01
CA TYR A 824 10.09 -11.91 10.34
C TYR A 824 8.85 -11.49 9.55
N THR A 825 8.63 -10.19 9.39
CA THR A 825 7.47 -9.63 8.70
C THR A 825 7.56 -9.81 7.18
N LEU A 826 8.76 -9.64 6.60
CA LEU A 826 9.01 -9.76 5.17
C LEU A 826 10.29 -10.58 4.92
N PRO A 827 10.19 -11.92 5.04
CA PRO A 827 11.35 -12.80 4.85
C PRO A 827 11.73 -12.97 3.38
N GLY A 828 10.80 -12.77 2.43
CA GLY A 828 10.98 -13.09 1.00
C GLY A 828 10.24 -12.15 0.03
N SER A 829 9.66 -12.71 -1.05
CA SER A 829 8.95 -11.94 -2.10
C SER A 829 9.75 -10.84 -2.79
N TRP A 830 11.06 -11.00 -2.95
CA TRP A 830 11.94 -9.96 -3.51
C TRP A 830 11.65 -9.63 -4.98
N HIS A 831 10.98 -10.51 -5.73
CA HIS A 831 10.51 -10.18 -7.07
C HIS A 831 9.40 -9.09 -7.07
N LEU A 832 8.63 -8.97 -5.97
CA LEU A 832 7.66 -7.88 -5.75
C LEU A 832 8.31 -6.68 -5.08
N PHE A 833 9.36 -6.90 -4.28
CA PHE A 833 10.07 -5.88 -3.52
C PHE A 833 11.60 -5.99 -3.74
N PRO A 834 12.13 -5.57 -4.90
CA PRO A 834 13.56 -5.74 -5.21
C PRO A 834 14.49 -5.05 -4.21
N ASP A 835 14.09 -3.90 -3.68
CA ASP A 835 14.86 -3.12 -2.69
C ASP A 835 15.03 -3.83 -1.32
N TRP A 836 14.32 -4.95 -1.13
CA TRP A 836 14.39 -5.78 0.07
C TRP A 836 15.28 -7.02 -0.10
N GLU A 837 15.77 -7.32 -1.30
CA GLU A 837 16.61 -8.51 -1.52
C GLU A 837 17.86 -8.52 -0.61
N ASN A 838 18.44 -7.35 -0.37
CA ASN A 838 19.68 -7.19 0.40
C ASN A 838 19.46 -6.91 1.89
N VAL A 839 18.23 -7.02 2.42
CA VAL A 839 17.94 -6.66 3.83
C VAL A 839 18.74 -7.49 4.84
N TYR A 840 18.99 -8.77 4.53
CA TYR A 840 19.82 -9.67 5.35
C TYR A 840 21.28 -9.21 5.40
N GLN A 841 21.86 -8.90 4.24
CA GLN A 841 23.22 -8.36 4.14
C GLN A 841 23.33 -6.99 4.82
N GLU A 842 22.31 -6.14 4.67
CA GLU A 842 22.24 -4.84 5.32
C GLU A 842 22.32 -5.00 6.85
N TYR A 843 21.54 -5.90 7.43
CA TYR A 843 21.55 -6.17 8.87
C TYR A 843 22.92 -6.65 9.36
N ILE A 844 23.52 -7.62 8.67
CA ILE A 844 24.86 -8.13 9.01
C ILE A 844 25.91 -7.02 8.93
N THR A 845 25.83 -6.17 7.90
CA THR A 845 26.72 -5.00 7.76
C THR A 845 26.57 -4.02 8.92
N MET A 846 25.36 -3.84 9.46
CA MET A 846 25.16 -3.01 10.67
C MET A 846 25.85 -3.63 11.89
N LEU A 847 25.73 -4.95 12.10
CA LEU A 847 26.38 -5.64 13.21
C LEU A 847 27.92 -5.53 13.14
N LEU A 848 28.49 -5.70 11.95
CA LEU A 848 29.94 -5.57 11.73
C LEU A 848 30.46 -4.13 11.89
N LYS A 849 29.59 -3.11 11.86
CA LYS A 849 29.95 -1.74 12.25
C LYS A 849 29.90 -1.52 13.76
N LEU A 850 29.15 -2.36 14.48
CA LEU A 850 28.99 -2.26 15.92
C LEU A 850 30.11 -2.97 16.68
N GLY A 851 30.64 -4.06 16.12
CA GLY A 851 31.70 -4.87 16.74
C GLY A 851 32.35 -5.85 15.76
N THR A 852 33.10 -6.80 16.30
CA THR A 852 33.90 -7.76 15.51
C THR A 852 33.06 -8.93 14.99
N PRO A 853 33.54 -9.64 13.94
CA PRO A 853 32.93 -10.91 13.50
C PRO A 853 32.76 -11.94 14.63
N ALA A 854 33.70 -12.02 15.58
CA ALA A 854 33.60 -12.95 16.71
C ALA A 854 32.45 -12.59 17.66
N GLU A 855 32.31 -11.31 18.03
CA GLU A 855 31.27 -10.84 18.96
C GLU A 855 29.84 -11.11 18.46
N TYR A 856 29.61 -11.03 17.15
CA TYR A 856 28.29 -11.19 16.54
C TYR A 856 28.12 -12.47 15.73
N TYR A 857 29.09 -13.39 15.76
CA TYR A 857 29.08 -14.59 14.91
C TYR A 857 27.76 -15.38 15.02
N GLY A 858 27.30 -15.69 16.23
CA GLY A 858 26.06 -16.44 16.44
C GLY A 858 24.85 -15.76 15.79
N LYS A 859 24.77 -14.43 15.87
CA LYS A 859 23.68 -13.66 15.25
C LYS A 859 23.81 -13.59 13.72
N ILE A 860 25.03 -13.42 13.22
CA ILE A 860 25.31 -13.42 11.77
C ILE A 860 24.91 -14.77 11.16
N LYS A 861 25.29 -15.88 11.81
CA LYS A 861 24.92 -17.23 11.40
C LYS A 861 23.41 -17.42 11.34
N GLU A 862 22.68 -17.01 12.39
CA GLU A 862 21.21 -17.04 12.41
C GLU A 862 20.58 -16.29 11.22
N ILE A 863 21.10 -15.10 10.88
CA ILE A 863 20.61 -14.29 9.75
C ILE A 863 20.88 -14.99 8.41
N VAL A 864 22.07 -15.59 8.26
CA VAL A 864 22.48 -16.34 7.06
C VAL A 864 21.60 -17.58 6.86
N GLU A 865 21.31 -18.32 7.93
CA GLU A 865 20.41 -19.48 7.89
C GLU A 865 18.99 -19.07 7.48
N LYS A 866 18.45 -17.98 8.05
CA LYS A 866 17.15 -17.41 7.64
C LYS A 866 17.14 -17.00 6.17
N ARG A 867 18.23 -16.42 5.67
CA ARG A 867 18.38 -16.05 4.26
C ARG A 867 18.33 -17.28 3.36
N ILE A 868 19.08 -18.33 3.69
CA ILE A 868 19.09 -19.59 2.92
C ILE A 868 17.71 -20.23 2.92
N HIS A 869 17.03 -20.24 4.07
CA HIS A 869 15.66 -20.74 4.19
C HIS A 869 14.68 -19.97 3.27
N ALA A 870 14.73 -18.64 3.26
CA ALA A 870 13.89 -17.84 2.36
C ALA A 870 14.21 -18.10 0.86
N VAL A 871 15.48 -18.29 0.52
CA VAL A 871 15.94 -18.66 -0.82
C VAL A 871 15.40 -20.03 -1.23
N GLU A 872 15.42 -21.02 -0.34
CA GLU A 872 14.90 -22.37 -0.59
C GLU A 872 13.42 -22.32 -1.01
N TYR A 873 12.57 -21.63 -0.24
CA TYR A 873 11.14 -21.54 -0.55
C TYR A 873 10.84 -20.70 -1.79
N THR A 874 11.69 -19.71 -2.09
CA THR A 874 11.63 -18.96 -3.36
C THR A 874 11.99 -19.86 -4.55
N HIS A 875 13.01 -20.72 -4.41
CA HIS A 875 13.38 -21.72 -5.42
C HIS A 875 12.25 -22.74 -5.63
N ARG A 876 11.65 -23.27 -4.55
CA ARG A 876 10.50 -24.20 -4.62
C ARG A 876 9.30 -23.61 -5.37
N ALA A 877 9.17 -22.28 -5.40
CA ALA A 877 8.16 -21.56 -6.18
C ALA A 877 8.57 -21.33 -7.66
N GLN A 878 9.69 -21.91 -8.11
CA GLN A 878 10.28 -21.75 -9.44
C GLN A 878 10.52 -20.27 -9.77
N GLN A 879 11.00 -19.50 -8.79
CA GLN A 879 11.44 -18.13 -8.94
C GLN A 879 12.96 -18.05 -8.82
N LEU A 880 13.57 -16.98 -9.33
CA LEU A 880 15.00 -16.76 -9.21
C LEU A 880 15.39 -16.62 -7.74
N ALA A 881 16.26 -17.51 -7.25
CA ALA A 881 16.66 -17.58 -5.85
C ALA A 881 18.14 -17.95 -5.74
N VAL A 882 18.99 -16.93 -5.54
CA VAL A 882 20.44 -17.10 -5.42
C VAL A 882 20.97 -16.29 -4.24
N PRO A 883 21.74 -16.90 -3.32
CA PRO A 883 22.31 -16.23 -2.15
C PRO A 883 23.74 -15.72 -2.41
N SER A 884 23.95 -14.99 -3.52
CA SER A 884 25.28 -14.60 -4.00
C SER A 884 26.09 -13.75 -3.00
N GLU A 885 25.41 -13.01 -2.13
CA GLU A 885 26.03 -12.15 -1.13
C GLU A 885 26.73 -12.90 0.01
N ILE A 886 26.33 -14.15 0.29
CA ILE A 886 26.86 -14.94 1.42
C ILE A 886 28.35 -15.24 1.24
N SER A 887 28.78 -15.64 0.03
CA SER A 887 30.18 -15.97 -0.25
C SER A 887 31.12 -14.80 0.05
N ASN A 888 30.73 -13.58 -0.30
CA ASN A 888 31.55 -12.39 -0.06
C ASN A 888 31.61 -12.01 1.43
N LEU A 889 30.51 -12.18 2.15
CA LEU A 889 30.47 -11.99 3.60
C LEU A 889 31.43 -12.96 4.32
N TYR A 890 31.36 -14.26 4.02
CA TYR A 890 32.22 -15.24 4.68
C TYR A 890 33.68 -15.04 4.32
N ARG A 891 34.01 -14.69 3.06
CA ARG A 891 35.40 -14.32 2.69
C ARG A 891 35.95 -13.18 3.54
N TYR A 892 35.15 -12.16 3.84
CA TYR A 892 35.55 -11.08 4.74
C TYR A 892 35.83 -11.58 6.17
N MET A 893 34.93 -12.41 6.73
CA MET A 893 35.10 -12.95 8.08
C MET A 893 36.31 -13.89 8.18
N ILE A 894 36.50 -14.76 7.18
CA ILE A 894 37.67 -15.64 7.06
C ILE A 894 38.95 -14.82 7.06
N GLN A 895 39.03 -13.78 6.22
CA GLN A 895 40.21 -12.92 6.15
C GLN A 895 40.49 -12.24 7.50
N HIS A 896 39.45 -11.77 8.20
CA HIS A 896 39.58 -11.16 9.52
C HIS A 896 40.26 -12.08 10.54
N PHE A 897 39.85 -13.36 10.61
CA PHE A 897 40.47 -14.33 11.51
C PHE A 897 41.86 -14.74 11.04
N HIS A 898 42.05 -14.92 9.73
CA HIS A 898 43.35 -15.23 9.15
C HIS A 898 44.41 -14.17 9.47
N ASP A 899 44.06 -12.88 9.34
CA ASP A 899 44.95 -11.75 9.64
C ASP A 899 45.35 -11.69 11.13
N GLN A 900 44.54 -12.28 12.00
CA GLN A 900 44.81 -12.40 13.44
C GLN A 900 45.52 -13.71 13.83
N GLN A 901 45.96 -14.52 12.85
CA GLN A 901 46.54 -15.86 13.05
C GLN A 901 45.59 -16.84 13.75
N LYS A 902 44.29 -16.62 13.63
CA LYS A 902 43.22 -17.49 14.14
C LYS A 902 42.79 -18.47 13.05
N TYR A 903 43.64 -19.48 12.80
CA TYR A 903 43.51 -20.34 11.64
C TYR A 903 42.39 -21.37 11.79
N GLN A 904 42.14 -21.82 13.03
CA GLN A 904 41.02 -22.70 13.35
C GLN A 904 39.67 -22.07 12.97
N GLU A 905 39.42 -20.81 13.35
CA GLU A 905 38.19 -20.07 13.05
C GLU A 905 38.01 -19.88 11.53
N ALA A 906 39.08 -19.47 10.84
CA ALA A 906 39.05 -19.30 9.39
C ALA A 906 38.72 -20.63 8.67
N LEU A 907 39.27 -21.75 9.12
CA LEU A 907 38.99 -23.07 8.56
C LEU A 907 37.53 -23.50 8.78
N ILE A 908 36.99 -23.27 9.99
CA ILE A 908 35.60 -23.57 10.33
C ILE A 908 34.64 -22.75 9.45
N LEU A 909 34.90 -21.44 9.30
CA LEU A 909 34.07 -20.56 8.47
C LEU A 909 34.08 -20.96 6.99
N TYR A 910 35.22 -21.37 6.45
CA TYR A 910 35.30 -21.92 5.09
C TYR A 910 34.42 -23.16 4.92
N LYS A 911 34.54 -24.13 5.84
CA LYS A 911 33.74 -25.36 5.79
C LYS A 911 32.25 -25.04 5.87
N GLU A 912 31.88 -24.18 6.81
CA GLU A 912 30.50 -23.79 7.07
C GLU A 912 29.84 -23.17 5.84
N VAL A 913 30.50 -22.21 5.17
CA VAL A 913 29.92 -21.57 3.98
C VAL A 913 29.82 -22.51 2.78
N VAL A 914 30.80 -23.39 2.59
CA VAL A 914 30.78 -24.39 1.51
C VAL A 914 29.62 -25.37 1.72
N ASP A 915 29.38 -25.80 2.96
CA ASP A 915 28.27 -26.68 3.31
C ASP A 915 26.92 -25.99 3.13
N MET A 916 26.76 -24.78 3.67
CA MET A 916 25.52 -24.00 3.59
C MET A 916 25.09 -23.68 2.17
N LEU A 917 26.05 -23.42 1.27
CA LEU A 917 25.76 -23.06 -0.13
C LEU A 917 25.65 -24.26 -1.07
N LYS A 918 25.90 -25.47 -0.58
CA LYS A 918 25.88 -26.70 -1.40
C LYS A 918 24.50 -26.97 -2.01
N ASP A 919 23.44 -26.94 -1.21
CA ASP A 919 22.08 -27.15 -1.71
C ASP A 919 21.65 -26.02 -2.68
N PRO A 920 21.88 -24.73 -2.36
CA PRO A 920 21.74 -23.64 -3.31
C PRO A 920 22.47 -23.82 -4.64
N TYR A 921 23.70 -24.31 -4.61
CA TYR A 921 24.49 -24.61 -5.80
C TYR A 921 23.83 -25.70 -6.64
N GLU A 922 23.47 -26.82 -6.01
CA GLU A 922 22.90 -27.99 -6.67
C GLU A 922 21.57 -27.68 -7.38
N TRP A 923 20.62 -27.02 -6.69
CA TRP A 923 19.34 -26.73 -7.32
C TRP A 923 19.43 -25.66 -8.41
N ASN A 924 20.32 -24.67 -8.27
CA ASN A 924 20.48 -23.62 -9.28
C ASN A 924 21.15 -24.17 -10.55
N ARG A 925 22.07 -25.14 -10.40
CA ARG A 925 22.65 -25.88 -11.52
C ARG A 925 21.57 -26.63 -12.32
N VAL A 926 20.60 -27.24 -11.64
CA VAL A 926 19.45 -27.90 -12.28
C VAL A 926 18.54 -26.87 -12.96
N ASP A 927 18.25 -25.76 -12.30
CA ASP A 927 17.36 -24.71 -12.81
C ASP A 927 17.83 -24.10 -14.14
N LEU A 928 19.14 -23.95 -14.36
CA LEU A 928 19.69 -23.46 -15.64
C LEU A 928 19.20 -24.26 -16.87
N THR A 929 18.88 -25.53 -16.68
CA THR A 929 18.44 -26.44 -17.76
C THR A 929 16.95 -26.79 -17.66
N HIS A 930 16.39 -26.83 -16.45
CA HIS A 930 15.04 -27.35 -16.21
C HIS A 930 14.00 -26.30 -15.82
N ASN A 931 14.40 -25.07 -15.48
CA ASN A 931 13.46 -24.00 -15.16
C ASN A 931 13.08 -23.22 -16.43
N PRO A 932 11.88 -23.45 -17.02
CA PRO A 932 11.49 -22.81 -18.27
C PRO A 932 11.13 -21.32 -18.09
N TYR A 933 11.17 -20.81 -16.85
CA TYR A 933 10.73 -19.45 -16.50
C TYR A 933 11.89 -18.48 -16.28
N LEU A 934 13.14 -18.93 -16.36
CA LEU A 934 14.31 -18.06 -16.25
C LEU A 934 14.52 -17.23 -17.51
N ASP A 935 14.62 -15.91 -17.33
CA ASP A 935 15.10 -15.00 -18.35
C ASP A 935 16.64 -15.01 -18.43
N ASP A 936 17.20 -14.33 -19.43
CA ASP A 936 18.65 -14.32 -19.65
C ASP A 936 19.41 -13.65 -18.49
N SER A 937 18.79 -12.66 -17.84
CA SER A 937 19.32 -12.02 -16.63
C SER A 937 19.42 -13.00 -15.46
N GLY A 938 18.35 -13.76 -15.21
CA GLY A 938 18.31 -14.80 -14.18
C GLY A 938 19.33 -15.90 -14.44
N LYS A 939 19.49 -16.34 -15.70
CA LYS A 939 20.54 -17.31 -16.07
C LYS A 939 21.94 -16.77 -15.80
N ALA A 940 22.22 -15.51 -16.15
CA ALA A 940 23.51 -14.87 -15.87
C ALA A 940 23.78 -14.78 -14.37
N LYS A 941 22.77 -14.43 -13.56
CA LYS A 941 22.88 -14.35 -12.09
C LYS A 941 23.20 -15.72 -11.48
N ILE A 942 22.52 -16.78 -11.96
CA ILE A 942 22.82 -18.16 -11.53
C ILE A 942 24.24 -18.56 -11.94
N GLN A 943 24.65 -18.32 -13.18
CA GLN A 943 26.01 -18.67 -13.65
C GLN A 943 27.09 -17.98 -12.81
N SER A 944 26.91 -16.71 -12.48
CA SER A 944 27.82 -15.98 -11.58
C SER A 944 27.90 -16.65 -10.21
N PHE A 945 26.75 -17.02 -9.63
CA PHE A 945 26.69 -17.70 -8.33
C PHE A 945 27.39 -19.07 -8.36
N LEU A 946 27.20 -19.87 -9.40
CA LEU A 946 27.86 -21.18 -9.54
C LEU A 946 29.39 -21.02 -9.61
N GLN A 947 29.88 -20.05 -10.38
CA GLN A 947 31.32 -19.73 -10.46
C GLN A 947 31.87 -19.27 -9.10
N ASP A 948 31.12 -18.45 -8.38
CA ASP A 948 31.51 -17.98 -7.05
C ASP A 948 31.60 -19.13 -6.03
N TYR A 949 30.70 -20.11 -6.09
CA TYR A 949 30.72 -21.31 -5.26
C TYR A 949 31.90 -22.23 -5.60
N GLU A 950 32.11 -22.54 -6.88
CA GLU A 950 33.22 -23.39 -7.33
C GLU A 950 34.58 -22.79 -6.94
N ARG A 951 34.69 -21.46 -7.04
CA ARG A 951 35.86 -20.73 -6.54
C ARG A 951 36.01 -20.87 -5.03
N LEU A 952 34.93 -20.73 -4.26
CA LEU A 952 34.96 -20.84 -2.81
C LEU A 952 35.35 -22.25 -2.32
N GLU A 953 34.86 -23.30 -2.98
CA GLU A 953 35.25 -24.70 -2.73
C GLU A 953 36.74 -24.94 -3.06
N GLY A 954 37.22 -24.37 -4.16
CA GLY A 954 38.64 -24.36 -4.53
C GLY A 954 39.51 -23.63 -3.51
N ASP A 955 39.09 -22.43 -3.09
CA ASP A 955 39.77 -21.62 -2.08
C ASP A 955 39.86 -22.38 -0.74
N PHE A 956 38.79 -23.05 -0.31
CA PHE A 956 38.79 -23.90 0.90
C PHE A 956 39.82 -25.03 0.81
N SER A 957 39.82 -25.77 -0.30
CA SER A 957 40.74 -26.89 -0.53
C SER A 957 42.20 -26.40 -0.51
N GLN A 958 42.48 -25.29 -1.18
CA GLN A 958 43.80 -24.67 -1.21
C GLN A 958 44.22 -24.17 0.19
N TYR A 959 43.31 -23.53 0.92
CA TYR A 959 43.57 -23.02 2.26
C TYR A 959 43.91 -24.16 3.22
N TYR A 960 43.14 -25.26 3.22
CA TYR A 960 43.40 -26.44 4.02
C TYR A 960 44.79 -27.05 3.76
N HIS A 961 45.15 -27.28 2.49
CA HIS A 961 46.47 -27.84 2.14
C HIS A 961 47.62 -26.90 2.49
N THR A 962 47.44 -25.59 2.30
CA THR A 962 48.43 -24.59 2.69
C THR A 962 48.65 -24.61 4.20
N LEU A 963 47.56 -24.70 4.97
CA LEU A 963 47.61 -24.76 6.42
C LEU A 963 48.27 -26.05 6.91
N GLN A 964 47.94 -27.21 6.34
CA GLN A 964 48.62 -28.48 6.65
C GLN A 964 50.14 -28.39 6.41
N ASN A 965 50.55 -27.88 5.25
CA ASN A 965 51.98 -27.75 4.91
C ASN A 965 52.68 -26.79 5.86
N HIS A 966 52.04 -25.66 6.20
CA HIS A 966 52.58 -24.71 7.17
C HIS A 966 52.74 -25.35 8.56
N TYR A 967 51.74 -26.10 9.03
CA TYR A 967 51.75 -26.75 10.33
C TYR A 967 52.81 -27.86 10.40
N GLN A 968 52.94 -28.68 9.35
CA GLN A 968 54.01 -29.67 9.24
C GLN A 968 55.39 -29.00 9.30
N ALA A 969 55.61 -27.94 8.52
CA ALA A 969 56.90 -27.24 8.52
C ALA A 969 57.24 -26.62 9.88
N MET A 970 56.25 -26.07 10.59
CA MET A 970 56.43 -25.53 11.94
C MET A 970 56.70 -26.63 12.98
N ASN A 971 56.08 -27.80 12.82
CA ASN A 971 56.33 -28.96 13.67
C ASN A 971 57.73 -29.54 13.45
N ASP A 972 58.16 -29.68 12.19
CA ASP A 972 59.51 -30.14 11.83
C ASP A 972 60.62 -29.21 12.37
N GLN A 973 60.29 -27.92 12.56
CA GLN A 973 61.18 -26.91 13.16
C GLN A 973 61.08 -26.86 14.71
N GLY A 974 60.23 -27.68 15.33
CA GLY A 974 60.01 -27.69 16.78
C GLY A 974 59.29 -26.45 17.32
N MET A 975 58.61 -25.69 16.46
CA MET A 975 57.96 -24.41 16.78
C MET A 975 56.44 -24.50 16.88
N PHE A 976 55.83 -25.63 16.53
CA PHE A 976 54.38 -25.81 16.52
C PHE A 976 53.72 -25.52 17.89
N ASP A 977 54.24 -26.13 18.95
CA ASP A 977 53.70 -26.00 20.31
C ASP A 977 53.73 -24.57 20.83
N GLN A 978 54.74 -23.79 20.42
CA GLN A 978 54.91 -22.41 20.87
C GLN A 978 54.01 -21.42 20.12
N TYR A 979 53.83 -21.60 18.81
CA TYR A 979 53.25 -20.57 17.94
C TYR A 979 51.89 -20.92 17.34
N LEU A 980 51.55 -22.20 17.18
CA LEU A 980 50.31 -22.62 16.51
C LEU A 980 49.37 -23.40 17.44
N LEU A 981 49.91 -24.13 18.42
CA LEU A 981 49.10 -24.84 19.40
C LEU A 981 48.17 -23.94 20.24
N PRO A 982 48.54 -22.68 20.59
CA PRO A 982 47.64 -21.78 21.31
C PRO A 982 46.32 -21.47 20.56
N ASP A 983 46.36 -21.38 19.22
CA ASP A 983 45.17 -21.15 18.36
C ASP A 983 44.10 -22.23 18.56
N TRP A 984 44.52 -23.46 18.86
CA TRP A 984 43.63 -24.61 19.00
C TRP A 984 43.10 -24.82 20.41
N ARG A 985 43.53 -24.03 21.40
CA ARG A 985 43.10 -24.19 22.81
C ARG A 985 41.74 -23.59 23.11
N SER A 986 41.31 -22.60 22.33
CA SER A 986 39.98 -22.00 22.47
C SER A 986 39.50 -21.53 21.13
N ASN A 987 38.23 -21.81 20.82
CA ASN A 987 37.60 -21.33 19.61
C ASN A 987 36.68 -20.15 19.92
N GLU A 988 36.95 -18.99 19.34
CA GLU A 988 36.20 -17.76 19.63
C GLU A 988 34.78 -17.76 19.04
N LEU A 989 34.54 -18.53 17.98
CA LEU A 989 33.23 -18.62 17.34
C LEU A 989 32.24 -19.46 18.15
N THR A 990 32.71 -20.58 18.72
CA THR A 990 31.89 -21.58 19.40
C THR A 990 31.99 -21.51 20.93
N GLY A 991 33.02 -20.84 21.45
CA GLY A 991 33.35 -20.84 22.88
C GLY A 991 33.92 -22.16 23.39
N GLU A 992 34.19 -23.13 22.51
CA GLU A 992 34.76 -24.43 22.87
C GLU A 992 36.21 -24.27 23.34
N THR A 993 36.56 -24.88 24.48
CA THR A 993 37.94 -24.95 24.98
C THR A 993 38.48 -26.36 24.85
N TRP A 994 39.75 -26.46 24.47
CA TRP A 994 40.47 -27.72 24.32
C TRP A 994 41.68 -27.72 25.26
N GLU A 995 41.59 -28.52 26.33
CA GLU A 995 42.56 -28.46 27.44
C GLU A 995 43.96 -28.96 27.05
N ASP A 996 44.07 -30.05 26.27
CA ASP A 996 45.35 -30.66 25.90
C ASP A 996 45.45 -31.00 24.39
N PRO A 997 45.46 -30.01 23.48
CA PRO A 997 45.76 -30.27 22.07
C PRO A 997 47.22 -30.73 21.91
N THR A 998 47.44 -31.76 21.10
CA THR A 998 48.76 -32.14 20.53
C THR A 998 48.75 -31.96 19.02
N TYR A 999 49.93 -31.87 18.40
CA TYR A 999 50.05 -31.83 16.94
C TYR A 999 49.23 -32.91 16.22
N GLU A 1000 49.29 -34.16 16.66
CA GLU A 1000 48.56 -35.28 16.03
C GLU A 1000 47.05 -35.10 16.14
N THR A 1001 46.57 -34.65 17.29
CA THR A 1001 45.14 -34.41 17.51
C THR A 1001 44.64 -33.19 16.72
N VAL A 1002 45.45 -32.14 16.56
CA VAL A 1002 45.11 -30.97 15.75
C VAL A 1002 45.04 -31.36 14.28
N GLN A 1003 46.00 -32.14 13.77
CA GLN A 1003 45.94 -32.68 12.41
C GLN A 1003 44.68 -33.52 12.21
N LEU A 1004 44.33 -34.39 13.17
CA LEU A 1004 43.11 -35.19 13.09
C LEU A 1004 41.85 -34.32 13.04
N ARG A 1005 41.77 -33.25 13.84
CA ARG A 1005 40.63 -32.31 13.85
C ARG A 1005 40.55 -31.53 12.54
N MET A 1006 41.68 -31.05 12.02
CA MET A 1006 41.76 -30.40 10.70
C MET A 1006 41.30 -31.34 9.58
N THR A 1007 41.76 -32.59 9.58
CA THR A 1007 41.34 -33.58 8.57
C THR A 1007 39.85 -33.86 8.66
N ARG A 1008 39.28 -34.00 9.87
CA ARG A 1008 37.82 -34.15 10.05
C ARG A 1008 37.03 -32.93 9.54
N LEU A 1009 37.56 -31.72 9.72
CA LEU A 1009 36.93 -30.50 9.18
C LEU A 1009 37.01 -30.42 7.65
N ALA A 1010 38.03 -31.03 7.04
CA ALA A 1010 38.20 -31.09 5.60
C ALA A 1010 37.45 -32.26 4.94
N GLU A 1011 37.17 -33.33 5.67
CA GLU A 1011 36.36 -34.45 5.20
C GLU A 1011 34.91 -33.98 4.99
N THR A 1012 34.44 -34.12 3.76
CA THR A 1012 33.01 -34.01 3.44
C THR A 1012 32.34 -35.27 3.97
N ASP A 1013 31.35 -35.15 4.86
CA ASP A 1013 30.43 -36.26 5.16
C ASP A 1013 29.79 -36.73 3.85
N ARG A 1014 30.39 -37.75 3.23
CA ARG A 1014 29.75 -38.62 2.25
C ARG A 1014 29.05 -39.71 3.04
N GLN A 1015 27.86 -39.40 3.55
CA GLN A 1015 26.86 -40.42 3.89
C GLN A 1015 25.64 -40.26 2.99
#